data_AF-A0A2E5EBF6-F1
#
_entry.id   AF-A0A2E5EBF6-F1
#
_cell.length_a   1.000
_cell.length_b   1.000
_cell.length_c   1.000
_cell.angle_alpha   90.00
_cell.angle_beta   90.00
_cell.angle_gamma   90.00
#
_symmetry.space_group_name_H-M   'P 1'
#
loop_
_entity.id
_entity.type
_entity.pdbx_description
1 polymer ?
#
loop_
_entity_poly.entity_id
_entity_poly.type
_entity_poly.pdbx_seq_one_letter_code
_entity_poly.pdbx_strand_id
1 'polypeptide(L)'
;MAFRSVANLAAFISLHLCLVSVHAQSTPWDSMDYGPFLSSAVEVEPGNIAYKGIAVPIGRTPEGEATMLFDTDLLRWAGGWRGDGVDLRGIVYDGPHGVHPDIEGVLDWSLDSRPGVSTSGEFVDIRSWKYGPMNPRDGRWNGIRLNGEQVAFSYRAGDTEILETPGLLQLNGLSAYTRTISIDGTDRELMLKILGSHRDSMRSLESYGFDSLSNGKGQRFGVVLQESGDPFLAIGLVQASFDDARIVQIGSEIVLKTMPRARSGAELFMILISPIERTKDLVTFTQLLEQVKLPVDLDHFINPTRSNHNQTGHSINTVVSPYSLERDEAAVQAITRSKEEASLVYPLPAVAGSQFGIHDIAGNPLQSREISADAAYVVAVPPSTQLKDRPFASWSFDKGEGDRVRNQMTGRRDLLLKGATWRRGLKGRCLDFDGTDMATWSSSRPFRLKNSDMTFAAWISTRSDGTIMSIMSQKDLWSPGEIAFFIRDGRLAFDIGWEGVIEGEAVITDGAWHHVAFAWSHADQRVDLYVNGIHDGTGNLSPGTMPDKPVLHLGCGAEDFPASSHFSGFMEGVELFDSVLDASEIRTQAADSGSPLVDAWILEGEIDGARWVKGSSGVVALHLPESDRDQTADLHYWHGPQAALLQTMLDLENSRVIHKAFRIEEMERPVETPTNSWMRFGALDFLPGRDGIVVTTWSGEVWLIEPDGEDRSALQWTRIASGLNQPLGIAVRNDEILVLGRDQVTRLVDLNGDLVTDFYENINNDSMNSEHFHEPATGLQIDQSGRLYYLKAARHAKDACHPHHGTLVRISDDGSESTVLASGFRAPNGLLVDENDVYFCSDQEGHWMPANRINRIEPGGFYGNKWTGHEDRDRTDYDRPLAWIHPSVDRSPSSQLRIDDPSWGMLDGRLLGLSYGTGAVYLILEDEVDGVHQGGVVPLPIKVPTGLMSGRFNQTDGSLYLCGLVGWSSDARQDGGLYRVTPLGGLPPLPLEVQAVSDGLVLSFNEPLDREAEEVGRWNVEAWNYLWSERYGSPDIKLAGDQEGRSIMSVKSVRLSPDRRKAWLNIPDMTTAMQMQIDYVLPFSGREHEGFAHLTVHGLHDVSGRSKLVK
;
A
#
# COMPACT_ATOMS: atom_id res chain seq x y z
N MET A 1 70.02 26.18 -19.63
CA MET A 1 70.49 25.03 -18.82
C MET A 1 69.59 24.95 -17.60
N ALA A 2 68.97 23.86 -17.17
CA ALA A 2 68.59 22.58 -17.73
C ALA A 2 67.62 21.97 -16.68
N PHE A 3 66.61 21.20 -17.10
CA PHE A 3 65.80 20.27 -16.30
C PHE A 3 64.98 20.78 -15.08
N ARG A 4 63.64 20.81 -15.21
CA ARG A 4 62.65 19.92 -14.52
C ARG A 4 61.20 20.44 -14.64
N SER A 5 60.27 19.47 -14.60
CA SER A 5 58.80 19.53 -14.47
C SER A 5 57.94 20.11 -15.62
N VAL A 6 57.51 19.22 -16.52
CA VAL A 6 56.21 19.30 -17.23
C VAL A 6 55.49 17.96 -17.02
N ALA A 7 54.65 17.91 -16.00
CA ALA A 7 53.61 16.91 -15.78
C ALA A 7 52.63 17.57 -14.78
N ASN A 8 51.61 18.24 -15.32
CA ASN A 8 50.34 18.67 -14.68
C ASN A 8 49.72 19.83 -15.46
N LEU A 9 49.38 19.61 -16.73
CA LEU A 9 48.51 20.53 -17.48
C LEU A 9 47.72 19.78 -18.56
N ALA A 10 46.89 18.82 -18.13
CA ALA A 10 45.93 18.11 -18.98
C ALA A 10 44.74 17.58 -18.16
N ALA A 11 44.15 18.42 -17.29
CA ALA A 11 43.03 18.03 -16.44
C ALA A 11 41.98 19.15 -16.23
N PHE A 12 41.84 20.12 -17.14
CA PHE A 12 40.90 21.24 -16.92
C PHE A 12 40.08 21.72 -18.12
N ILE A 13 39.98 20.96 -19.22
CA ILE A 13 39.04 21.28 -20.30
C ILE A 13 38.42 19.99 -20.85
N SER A 14 37.40 19.49 -20.16
CA SER A 14 36.36 18.60 -20.68
C SER A 14 35.12 18.77 -19.79
N LEU A 15 34.67 20.02 -19.68
CA LEU A 15 33.38 20.36 -19.12
C LEU A 15 32.33 19.75 -20.05
N HIS A 16 31.78 18.62 -19.64
CA HIS A 16 30.64 17.99 -20.28
C HIS A 16 29.51 19.03 -20.39
N LEU A 17 29.05 19.27 -21.62
CA LEU A 17 27.67 19.67 -21.82
C LEU A 17 26.81 18.49 -21.35
N CYS A 18 26.51 18.44 -20.05
CA CYS A 18 25.27 17.83 -19.61
C CYS A 18 24.17 18.79 -20.08
N LEU A 19 23.54 18.44 -21.21
CA LEU A 19 22.16 18.81 -21.43
C LEU A 19 21.40 18.25 -20.22
N VAL A 20 21.10 19.12 -19.27
CA VAL A 20 20.01 18.88 -18.32
C VAL A 20 18.75 18.93 -19.17
N SER A 21 18.43 17.79 -19.80
CA SER A 21 17.05 17.49 -20.10
C SER A 21 16.35 17.49 -18.75
N VAL A 22 15.50 18.47 -18.53
CA VAL A 22 14.46 18.41 -17.49
C VAL A 22 13.60 17.20 -17.86
N HIS A 23 14.00 16.02 -17.41
CA HIS A 23 13.07 14.90 -17.29
C HIS A 23 12.26 15.22 -16.05
N ALA A 24 10.93 15.21 -16.20
CA ALA A 24 10.03 15.14 -15.07
C ALA A 24 10.53 14.06 -14.09
N GLN A 25 10.38 14.27 -12.78
CA GLN A 25 10.63 13.21 -11.80
C GLN A 25 9.87 11.95 -12.26
N SER A 26 10.58 10.89 -12.62
CA SER A 26 9.97 9.61 -12.99
C SER A 26 9.25 9.07 -11.76
N THR A 27 8.03 8.57 -11.93
CA THR A 27 7.29 7.95 -10.83
C THR A 27 8.00 6.68 -10.34
N PRO A 28 7.76 6.21 -9.10
CA PRO A 28 8.42 5.02 -8.56
C PRO A 28 8.27 3.79 -9.47
N TRP A 29 7.07 3.57 -10.02
CA TRP A 29 6.78 2.41 -10.86
C TRP A 29 7.38 2.49 -12.27
N ASP A 30 7.53 3.68 -12.85
CA ASP A 30 8.19 3.87 -14.16
C ASP A 30 9.71 3.64 -14.06
N SER A 31 10.29 3.93 -12.88
CA SER A 31 11.73 3.79 -12.63
C SER A 31 12.17 2.37 -12.26
N MET A 32 11.21 1.50 -11.93
CA MET A 32 11.45 0.17 -11.38
C MET A 32 11.90 -0.81 -12.47
N ASP A 33 12.92 -1.60 -12.17
CA ASP A 33 13.31 -2.76 -12.98
C ASP A 33 12.47 -3.98 -12.57
N TYR A 34 11.46 -4.32 -13.38
CA TYR A 34 10.60 -5.50 -13.18
C TYR A 34 11.29 -6.83 -13.51
N GLY A 35 12.52 -6.80 -14.02
CA GLY A 35 13.29 -7.94 -14.48
C GLY A 35 12.95 -8.35 -15.92
N PRO A 36 13.29 -9.59 -16.33
CA PRO A 36 13.26 -9.99 -17.74
C PRO A 36 11.85 -10.19 -18.31
N PHE A 37 10.82 -10.14 -17.47
CA PHE A 37 9.42 -10.16 -17.91
C PHE A 37 8.52 -9.45 -16.90
N LEU A 38 7.31 -9.08 -17.33
CA LEU A 38 6.24 -8.56 -16.49
C LEU A 38 4.92 -9.29 -16.76
N SER A 39 4.33 -9.87 -15.71
CA SER A 39 3.04 -10.56 -15.78
C SER A 39 1.89 -9.63 -15.42
N SER A 40 0.94 -9.43 -16.33
CA SER A 40 -0.23 -8.56 -16.12
C SER A 40 -1.36 -8.89 -17.09
N ALA A 41 -2.53 -8.28 -16.88
CA ALA A 41 -3.58 -8.23 -17.90
C ALA A 41 -3.28 -7.05 -18.84
N VAL A 42 -2.85 -7.35 -20.07
CA VAL A 42 -2.37 -6.31 -21.01
C VAL A 42 -3.24 -6.30 -22.28
N GLU A 43 -3.73 -5.13 -22.65
CA GLU A 43 -4.43 -4.90 -23.91
C GLU A 43 -3.45 -4.51 -25.02
N VAL A 44 -3.44 -5.25 -26.14
CA VAL A 44 -2.58 -4.94 -27.29
C VAL A 44 -3.28 -4.13 -28.37
N GLU A 45 -4.60 -4.32 -28.50
CA GLU A 45 -5.50 -3.58 -29.37
C GLU A 45 -6.90 -3.57 -28.73
N PRO A 46 -7.78 -2.61 -29.07
CA PRO A 46 -9.13 -2.54 -28.52
C PRO A 46 -9.88 -3.88 -28.59
N GLY A 47 -10.17 -4.47 -27.44
CA GLY A 47 -10.86 -5.75 -27.29
C GLY A 47 -9.99 -7.01 -27.39
N ASN A 48 -8.69 -6.86 -27.66
CA ASN A 48 -7.70 -7.94 -27.70
C ASN A 48 -6.79 -7.86 -26.46
N ILE A 49 -7.21 -8.55 -25.41
CA ILE A 49 -6.55 -8.54 -24.10
C ILE A 49 -5.93 -9.91 -23.84
N ALA A 50 -4.67 -9.94 -23.41
CA ALA A 50 -4.08 -11.11 -22.75
C ALA A 50 -4.34 -11.00 -21.25
N TYR A 51 -5.39 -11.67 -20.77
CA TYR A 51 -5.79 -11.58 -19.34
C TYR A 51 -4.73 -12.14 -18.38
N LYS A 52 -3.91 -13.07 -18.86
CA LYS A 52 -2.72 -13.58 -18.19
C LYS A 52 -1.52 -13.46 -19.13
N GLY A 53 -1.18 -12.21 -19.41
CA GLY A 53 -0.10 -11.83 -20.31
C GLY A 53 1.25 -11.83 -19.60
N ILE A 54 2.29 -12.25 -20.32
CA ILE A 54 3.69 -12.11 -19.95
C ILE A 54 4.35 -11.23 -21.01
N ALA A 55 4.63 -9.97 -20.66
CA ALA A 55 5.37 -9.04 -21.52
C ALA A 55 6.87 -9.27 -21.33
N VAL A 56 7.60 -9.43 -22.44
CA VAL A 56 9.04 -9.68 -22.45
C VAL A 56 9.73 -8.59 -23.27
N PRO A 57 10.56 -7.75 -22.64
CA PRO A 57 11.48 -6.88 -23.36
C PRO A 57 12.51 -7.73 -24.09
N ILE A 58 12.68 -7.52 -25.40
CA ILE A 58 13.52 -8.36 -26.27
C ILE A 58 14.70 -7.61 -26.89
N GLY A 59 14.95 -6.37 -26.45
CA GLY A 59 16.05 -5.54 -26.88
C GLY A 59 15.61 -4.20 -27.47
N ARG A 60 16.56 -3.35 -27.86
CA ARG A 60 16.29 -1.99 -28.35
C ARG A 60 16.38 -1.88 -29.87
N THR A 61 15.43 -1.18 -30.47
CA THR A 61 15.37 -0.74 -31.86
C THR A 61 15.76 0.74 -31.98
N PRO A 62 16.00 1.27 -33.20
CA PRO A 62 16.20 2.70 -33.39
C PRO A 62 15.05 3.58 -32.88
N GLU A 63 13.83 3.02 -32.79
CA GLU A 63 12.62 3.71 -32.37
C GLU A 63 12.25 3.53 -30.89
N GLY A 64 12.98 2.71 -30.12
CA GLY A 64 12.66 2.41 -28.72
C GLY A 64 12.92 0.95 -28.36
N GLU A 65 12.53 0.52 -27.16
CA GLU A 65 12.53 -0.88 -26.76
C GLU A 65 11.52 -1.69 -27.57
N ALA A 66 11.84 -2.95 -27.90
CA ALA A 66 10.90 -3.89 -28.50
C ALA A 66 10.41 -4.85 -27.42
N THR A 67 9.10 -5.10 -27.40
CA THR A 67 8.45 -5.99 -26.44
C THR A 67 7.55 -6.99 -27.17
N MET A 68 7.46 -8.21 -26.65
CA MET A 68 6.49 -9.22 -27.10
C MET A 68 5.63 -9.71 -25.93
N LEU A 69 4.34 -9.91 -26.17
CA LEU A 69 3.38 -10.35 -25.15
C LEU A 69 2.89 -11.77 -25.42
N PHE A 70 3.05 -12.67 -24.44
CA PHE A 70 2.54 -14.04 -24.49
C PHE A 70 1.35 -14.22 -23.56
N ASP A 71 0.27 -14.79 -24.09
CA ASP A 71 -0.98 -15.08 -23.36
C ASP A 71 -0.97 -16.55 -22.93
N THR A 72 -0.83 -16.77 -21.62
CA THR A 72 -0.69 -18.11 -21.03
C THR A 72 -1.99 -18.93 -21.05
N ASP A 73 -3.16 -18.27 -21.11
CA ASP A 73 -4.43 -18.97 -21.15
C ASP A 73 -4.69 -19.58 -22.53
N LEU A 74 -4.30 -18.86 -23.60
CA LEU A 74 -4.51 -19.24 -24.99
C LEU A 74 -3.26 -19.83 -25.68
N LEU A 75 -2.12 -19.87 -24.97
CA LEU A 75 -0.82 -20.30 -25.48
C LEU A 75 -0.49 -19.63 -26.84
N ARG A 76 -0.62 -18.30 -26.88
CA ARG A 76 -0.44 -17.48 -28.09
C ARG A 76 0.47 -16.29 -27.80
N TRP A 77 1.16 -15.82 -28.84
CA TRP A 77 1.70 -14.47 -28.82
C TRP A 77 0.60 -13.46 -29.16
N ALA A 78 0.24 -12.58 -28.23
CA ALA A 78 -0.80 -11.59 -28.46
C ALA A 78 -0.34 -10.46 -29.41
N GLY A 79 0.94 -10.07 -29.36
CA GLY A 79 1.53 -9.10 -30.28
C GLY A 79 2.98 -8.76 -29.96
N GLY A 80 3.56 -7.95 -30.84
CA GLY A 80 4.89 -7.35 -30.69
C GLY A 80 4.91 -5.90 -31.16
N TRP A 81 5.58 -5.03 -30.40
CA TRP A 81 5.59 -3.59 -30.62
C TRP A 81 6.95 -2.96 -30.27
N ARG A 82 7.16 -1.74 -30.77
CA ARG A 82 8.33 -0.90 -30.46
C ARG A 82 7.88 0.35 -29.70
N GLY A 83 8.61 0.75 -28.67
CA GLY A 83 8.31 1.91 -27.84
C GLY A 83 8.88 1.76 -26.44
N ASP A 84 8.15 2.22 -25.44
CA ASP A 84 8.58 2.25 -24.03
C ASP A 84 8.00 1.07 -23.21
N GLY A 85 7.59 -0.01 -23.89
CA GLY A 85 7.16 -1.24 -23.24
C GLY A 85 5.67 -1.25 -22.90
N VAL A 86 5.32 -1.47 -21.64
CA VAL A 86 3.92 -1.54 -21.17
C VAL A 86 3.60 -0.26 -20.42
N ASP A 87 2.51 0.40 -20.78
CA ASP A 87 1.98 1.54 -20.05
C ASP A 87 1.35 1.03 -18.73
N LEU A 88 2.02 1.32 -17.61
CA LEU A 88 1.64 0.84 -16.27
C LEU A 88 0.64 1.76 -15.59
N ARG A 89 -0.53 1.96 -16.21
CA ARG A 89 -1.65 2.67 -15.57
C ARG A 89 -2.58 1.75 -14.80
N GLY A 90 -3.15 2.30 -13.74
CA GLY A 90 -4.13 1.67 -12.87
C GLY A 90 -3.84 1.86 -11.39
N ILE A 91 -4.79 1.46 -10.55
CA ILE A 91 -4.75 1.65 -9.09
C ILE A 91 -3.45 1.18 -8.43
N VAL A 92 -2.78 0.14 -8.96
CA VAL A 92 -1.49 -0.33 -8.44
C VAL A 92 -0.41 0.74 -8.50
N TYR A 93 -0.46 1.58 -9.53
CA TYR A 93 0.61 2.46 -9.96
C TYR A 93 0.20 3.91 -9.69
N ASP A 94 -0.72 4.47 -10.48
CA ASP A 94 -1.08 5.88 -10.46
C ASP A 94 -2.44 6.18 -9.79
N GLY A 95 -3.26 5.17 -9.45
CA GLY A 95 -4.50 5.34 -8.68
C GLY A 95 -5.87 5.37 -9.43
N PRO A 96 -6.00 5.59 -10.75
CA PRO A 96 -7.29 5.62 -11.43
C PRO A 96 -8.00 4.28 -11.45
N HIS A 97 -9.34 4.34 -11.33
CA HIS A 97 -10.21 3.18 -11.44
C HIS A 97 -10.61 2.92 -12.90
N GLY A 98 -10.75 1.64 -13.26
CA GLY A 98 -11.31 1.22 -14.55
C GLY A 98 -10.38 1.35 -15.74
N VAL A 99 -9.10 1.64 -15.51
CA VAL A 99 -8.01 1.49 -16.49
C VAL A 99 -7.22 0.21 -16.17
N HIS A 100 -6.51 -0.28 -17.17
CA HIS A 100 -5.66 -1.46 -17.09
C HIS A 100 -4.44 -1.25 -18.00
N PRO A 101 -3.34 -1.99 -17.78
CA PRO A 101 -2.16 -1.86 -18.62
C PRO A 101 -2.43 -2.11 -20.10
N ASP A 102 -1.90 -1.23 -20.94
CA ASP A 102 -1.89 -1.33 -22.40
C ASP A 102 -0.46 -1.16 -22.94
N ILE A 103 -0.30 -1.23 -24.27
CA ILE A 103 1.02 -1.05 -24.89
C ILE A 103 1.44 0.43 -24.89
N GLU A 104 2.70 0.70 -24.60
CA GLU A 104 3.31 2.02 -24.82
C GLU A 104 4.19 1.98 -26.06
N GLY A 105 3.66 2.44 -27.20
CA GLY A 105 4.41 2.50 -28.45
C GLY A 105 3.60 2.20 -29.71
N VAL A 106 4.29 1.70 -30.74
CA VAL A 106 3.75 1.35 -32.05
C VAL A 106 3.68 -0.15 -32.19
N LEU A 107 2.45 -0.68 -32.26
CA LEU A 107 2.17 -2.08 -32.54
C LEU A 107 2.63 -2.45 -33.97
N ASP A 108 3.56 -3.40 -34.08
CA ASP A 108 4.02 -3.87 -35.39
C ASP A 108 3.18 -5.06 -35.88
N TRP A 109 2.73 -5.94 -34.98
CA TRP A 109 1.87 -7.07 -35.30
C TRP A 109 1.10 -7.59 -34.09
N SER A 110 -0.06 -8.22 -34.34
CA SER A 110 -0.88 -8.87 -33.32
C SER A 110 -1.48 -10.19 -33.82
N LEU A 111 -1.88 -11.04 -32.88
CA LEU A 111 -2.78 -12.17 -33.13
C LEU A 111 -4.12 -11.90 -32.44
N ASP A 112 -5.19 -12.43 -33.00
CA ASP A 112 -6.50 -12.36 -32.36
C ASP A 112 -6.60 -13.24 -31.10
N SER A 113 -7.65 -13.02 -30.30
CA SER A 113 -7.89 -13.70 -29.02
C SER A 113 -8.47 -15.11 -29.20
N ARG A 114 -7.84 -15.92 -30.06
CA ARG A 114 -8.12 -17.36 -30.25
C ARG A 114 -6.85 -18.17 -29.96
N PRO A 115 -6.95 -19.47 -29.63
CA PRO A 115 -5.81 -20.33 -29.32
C PRO A 115 -4.64 -20.17 -30.29
N GLY A 116 -3.42 -20.11 -29.76
CA GLY A 116 -2.19 -20.00 -30.54
C GLY A 116 -1.66 -21.33 -31.02
N VAL A 117 -2.10 -22.43 -30.38
CA VAL A 117 -1.72 -23.80 -30.70
C VAL A 117 -2.94 -24.65 -31.08
N SER A 118 -2.74 -25.64 -31.95
CA SER A 118 -3.76 -26.62 -32.29
C SER A 118 -3.14 -27.96 -32.70
N THR A 119 -3.75 -29.04 -32.22
CA THR A 119 -3.46 -30.42 -32.65
C THR A 119 -4.63 -31.05 -33.43
N SER A 120 -5.74 -30.32 -33.59
CA SER A 120 -6.96 -30.79 -34.26
C SER A 120 -7.10 -30.28 -35.70
N GLY A 121 -6.27 -29.33 -36.11
CA GLY A 121 -6.36 -28.68 -37.42
C GLY A 121 -7.15 -27.36 -37.42
N GLU A 122 -7.70 -26.94 -36.28
CA GLU A 122 -8.42 -25.66 -36.13
C GLU A 122 -8.10 -24.94 -34.82
N PHE A 123 -8.11 -23.60 -34.81
CA PHE A 123 -7.87 -22.75 -33.62
C PHE A 123 -9.19 -22.27 -32.99
N VAL A 124 -10.05 -23.21 -32.60
CA VAL A 124 -11.34 -22.91 -31.98
C VAL A 124 -11.17 -22.73 -30.49
N ASP A 125 -11.61 -21.59 -29.96
CA ASP A 125 -11.74 -21.41 -28.50
C ASP A 125 -13.02 -22.09 -28.02
N ILE A 126 -12.88 -23.20 -27.32
CA ILE A 126 -14.00 -23.97 -26.75
C ILE A 126 -14.21 -23.70 -25.26
N ARG A 127 -13.45 -22.77 -24.66
CA ARG A 127 -13.57 -22.44 -23.24
C ARG A 127 -14.94 -21.83 -22.97
N SER A 128 -15.56 -22.24 -21.88
CA SER A 128 -16.81 -21.63 -21.42
C SER A 128 -16.60 -20.22 -20.86
N TRP A 129 -15.41 -19.95 -20.33
CA TRP A 129 -15.00 -18.66 -19.78
C TRP A 129 -13.64 -18.27 -20.37
N LYS A 130 -13.55 -17.09 -20.98
CA LYS A 130 -12.33 -16.59 -21.64
C LYS A 130 -11.19 -16.17 -20.69
N TYR A 131 -11.44 -16.22 -19.38
CA TYR A 131 -10.60 -15.67 -18.31
C TYR A 131 -9.70 -16.71 -17.63
N GLY A 132 -9.77 -17.97 -18.06
CA GLY A 132 -8.97 -19.07 -17.51
C GLY A 132 -8.34 -19.92 -18.62
N PRO A 133 -7.57 -20.94 -18.24
CA PRO A 133 -6.72 -21.65 -19.20
C PRO A 133 -7.52 -22.51 -20.18
N MET A 134 -6.88 -22.85 -21.29
CA MET A 134 -7.36 -23.93 -22.16
C MET A 134 -7.48 -25.26 -21.41
N ASN A 135 -8.25 -26.20 -21.98
CA ASN A 135 -8.33 -27.56 -21.43
C ASN A 135 -6.92 -28.18 -21.39
N PRO A 136 -6.44 -28.69 -20.23
CA PRO A 136 -5.08 -29.25 -20.10
C PRO A 136 -4.74 -30.41 -21.04
N ARG A 137 -5.76 -31.05 -21.65
CA ARG A 137 -5.58 -32.08 -22.70
C ARG A 137 -5.27 -31.49 -24.06
N ASP A 138 -5.73 -30.28 -24.34
CA ASP A 138 -5.52 -29.59 -25.61
C ASP A 138 -4.26 -28.71 -25.55
N GLY A 139 -4.08 -28.00 -24.43
CA GLY A 139 -2.88 -27.22 -24.16
C GLY A 139 -2.71 -26.92 -22.67
N ARG A 140 -1.46 -26.91 -22.18
CA ARG A 140 -1.12 -26.63 -20.78
C ARG A 140 0.09 -25.71 -20.69
N TRP A 141 -0.03 -24.65 -19.91
CA TRP A 141 1.09 -23.80 -19.50
C TRP A 141 1.93 -24.51 -18.43
N ASN A 142 3.25 -24.60 -18.61
CA ASN A 142 4.15 -25.26 -17.65
C ASN A 142 5.00 -24.25 -16.84
N GLY A 143 5.34 -23.08 -17.40
CA GLY A 143 6.09 -22.05 -16.68
C GLY A 143 7.12 -21.30 -17.51
N ILE A 144 7.87 -20.42 -16.83
CA ILE A 144 8.91 -19.56 -17.42
C ILE A 144 10.28 -20.06 -16.98
N ARG A 145 11.20 -20.24 -17.92
CA ARG A 145 12.60 -20.55 -17.68
C ARG A 145 13.47 -19.35 -18.00
N LEU A 146 14.42 -19.04 -17.12
CA LEU A 146 15.37 -17.95 -17.27
C LEU A 146 16.78 -18.48 -17.52
N ASN A 147 17.57 -17.67 -18.22
CA ASN A 147 19.01 -17.80 -18.31
C ASN A 147 19.63 -16.42 -18.46
N GLY A 148 20.04 -15.82 -17.33
CA GLY A 148 20.25 -14.37 -17.26
C GLY A 148 18.97 -13.63 -17.62
N GLU A 149 19.08 -12.60 -18.47
CA GLU A 149 17.94 -11.81 -18.95
C GLU A 149 17.10 -12.50 -20.04
N GLN A 150 17.48 -13.72 -20.47
CA GLN A 150 16.74 -14.43 -21.51
C GLN A 150 15.57 -15.20 -20.91
N VAL A 151 14.43 -15.13 -21.59
CA VAL A 151 13.18 -15.78 -21.19
C VAL A 151 12.84 -16.90 -22.17
N ALA A 152 12.46 -18.06 -21.66
CA ALA A 152 11.86 -19.13 -22.43
C ALA A 152 10.55 -19.62 -21.79
N PHE A 153 9.56 -19.87 -22.63
CA PHE A 153 8.24 -20.32 -22.26
C PHE A 153 8.11 -21.81 -22.46
N SER A 154 7.76 -22.52 -21.39
CA SER A 154 7.50 -23.96 -21.41
C SER A 154 6.00 -24.20 -21.36
N TYR A 155 5.50 -24.92 -22.35
CA TYR A 155 4.10 -25.31 -22.43
C TYR A 155 3.92 -26.55 -23.29
N ARG A 156 2.74 -27.16 -23.21
CA ARG A 156 2.38 -28.38 -23.92
C ARG A 156 1.19 -28.15 -24.82
N ALA A 157 1.18 -28.76 -26.01
CA ALA A 157 0.02 -28.86 -26.89
C ALA A 157 -0.31 -30.34 -27.14
N GLY A 158 -1.44 -30.84 -26.62
CA GLY A 158 -1.66 -32.28 -26.52
C GLY A 158 -0.60 -32.93 -25.63
N ASP A 159 0.17 -33.85 -26.20
CA ASP A 159 1.33 -34.52 -25.57
C ASP A 159 2.67 -33.91 -26.03
N THR A 160 2.64 -32.88 -26.88
CA THR A 160 3.84 -32.25 -27.45
C THR A 160 4.40 -31.20 -26.52
N GLU A 161 5.64 -31.35 -26.06
CA GLU A 161 6.35 -30.37 -25.26
C GLU A 161 6.95 -29.29 -26.17
N ILE A 162 6.77 -28.02 -25.77
CA ILE A 162 7.24 -26.86 -26.50
C ILE A 162 8.03 -25.98 -25.56
N LEU A 163 9.25 -25.62 -25.99
CA LEU A 163 10.07 -24.60 -25.35
C LEU A 163 10.31 -23.48 -26.36
N GLU A 164 9.86 -22.28 -26.03
CA GLU A 164 9.86 -21.15 -26.97
C GLU A 164 10.44 -19.89 -26.35
N THR A 165 11.44 -19.28 -26.99
CA THR A 165 12.07 -18.05 -26.54
C THR A 165 11.88 -16.93 -27.57
N PRO A 166 11.39 -15.74 -27.18
CA PRO A 166 11.34 -14.58 -28.05
C PRO A 166 12.71 -13.90 -28.16
N GLY A 167 12.90 -13.09 -29.19
CA GLY A 167 14.09 -12.26 -29.31
C GLY A 167 13.99 -11.21 -30.40
N LEU A 168 15.09 -10.48 -30.57
CA LEU A 168 15.24 -9.46 -31.59
C LEU A 168 16.54 -9.66 -32.36
N LEU A 169 16.46 -9.63 -33.69
CA LEU A 169 17.62 -9.62 -34.57
C LEU A 169 17.68 -8.32 -35.36
N GLN A 170 18.89 -7.79 -35.54
CA GLN A 170 19.13 -6.56 -36.29
C GLN A 170 20.21 -6.75 -37.34
N LEU A 171 19.93 -6.27 -38.56
CA LEU A 171 20.92 -6.21 -39.63
C LEU A 171 20.65 -5.01 -40.53
N ASN A 172 21.68 -4.18 -40.75
CA ASN A 172 21.64 -3.04 -41.67
C ASN A 172 20.44 -2.08 -41.41
N GLY A 173 20.07 -1.89 -40.15
CA GLY A 173 18.95 -1.02 -39.74
C GLY A 173 17.57 -1.66 -39.83
N LEU A 174 17.46 -2.93 -40.24
CA LEU A 174 16.21 -3.69 -40.19
C LEU A 174 16.16 -4.50 -38.88
N SER A 175 15.04 -4.42 -38.17
CA SER A 175 14.74 -5.20 -36.97
C SER A 175 13.76 -6.32 -37.28
N ALA A 176 14.02 -7.53 -36.78
CA ALA A 176 13.11 -8.67 -36.89
C ALA A 176 12.91 -9.31 -35.52
N TYR A 177 11.65 -9.40 -35.10
CA TYR A 177 11.21 -10.23 -33.98
C TYR A 177 11.53 -11.69 -34.29
N THR A 178 12.01 -12.42 -33.30
CA THR A 178 12.28 -13.85 -33.42
C THR A 178 11.48 -14.68 -32.44
N ARG A 179 11.14 -15.89 -32.87
CA ARG A 179 10.63 -16.96 -32.02
C ARG A 179 11.48 -18.19 -32.27
N THR A 180 12.27 -18.59 -31.28
CA THR A 180 13.06 -19.82 -31.35
C THR A 180 12.32 -20.90 -30.61
N ILE A 181 11.95 -21.98 -31.29
CA ILE A 181 11.00 -22.98 -30.82
C ILE A 181 11.67 -24.35 -30.90
N SER A 182 11.71 -25.05 -29.77
CA SER A 182 12.04 -26.46 -29.66
C SER A 182 10.77 -27.26 -29.41
N ILE A 183 10.59 -28.35 -30.14
CA ILE A 183 9.41 -29.21 -30.10
C ILE A 183 9.85 -30.64 -29.85
N ASP A 184 9.30 -31.29 -28.83
CA ASP A 184 9.59 -32.70 -28.50
C ASP A 184 8.32 -33.50 -28.22
N GLY A 185 8.39 -34.82 -28.36
CA GLY A 185 7.33 -35.73 -27.89
C GLY A 185 6.06 -35.80 -28.74
N THR A 186 6.10 -35.49 -30.03
CA THR A 186 4.88 -35.44 -30.87
C THR A 186 4.72 -36.60 -31.84
N ASP A 187 3.46 -37.03 -31.99
CA ASP A 187 3.00 -38.10 -32.87
C ASP A 187 1.89 -37.65 -33.84
N ARG A 188 1.52 -36.36 -33.78
CA ARG A 188 0.38 -35.78 -34.46
C ARG A 188 0.73 -34.43 -35.07
N GLU A 189 -0.16 -33.93 -35.90
CA GLU A 189 0.00 -32.61 -36.51
C GLU A 189 -0.04 -31.53 -35.44
N LEU A 190 0.96 -30.65 -35.44
CA LEU A 190 1.02 -29.47 -34.58
C LEU A 190 0.97 -28.21 -35.46
N MET A 191 0.11 -27.28 -35.07
CA MET A 191 -0.01 -25.98 -35.69
C MET A 191 0.21 -24.88 -34.66
N LEU A 192 1.08 -23.91 -34.99
CA LEU A 192 1.36 -22.73 -34.17
C LEU A 192 1.06 -21.48 -35.00
N LYS A 193 0.21 -20.58 -34.50
CA LYS A 193 -0.06 -19.29 -35.16
C LYS A 193 1.20 -18.43 -35.16
N ILE A 194 1.46 -17.75 -36.28
CA ILE A 194 2.58 -16.81 -36.46
C ILE A 194 2.06 -15.38 -36.57
N LEU A 195 1.11 -15.14 -37.47
CA LEU A 195 0.53 -13.84 -37.76
C LEU A 195 -0.95 -13.97 -38.13
N GLY A 196 -1.77 -12.98 -37.77
CA GLY A 196 -3.20 -12.91 -38.08
C GLY A 196 -3.56 -11.55 -38.68
N SER A 197 -4.65 -11.48 -39.43
CA SER A 197 -5.10 -10.25 -40.11
C SER A 197 -6.61 -10.04 -39.97
N HIS A 198 -7.02 -8.79 -39.71
CA HIS A 198 -8.41 -8.35 -39.83
C HIS A 198 -8.80 -8.29 -41.31
N ARG A 199 -9.34 -9.42 -41.80
CA ARG A 199 -9.92 -9.73 -43.13
C ARG A 199 -9.88 -8.65 -44.24
N ASP A 200 -9.42 -9.10 -45.42
CA ASP A 200 -9.38 -8.48 -46.75
C ASP A 200 -8.04 -7.88 -47.22
N SER A 201 -7.00 -7.93 -46.37
CA SER A 201 -5.72 -7.23 -46.64
C SER A 201 -4.48 -8.14 -46.88
N MET A 202 -4.58 -9.44 -46.56
CA MET A 202 -3.50 -10.40 -46.89
C MET A 202 -3.61 -10.93 -48.32
N ARG A 203 -2.55 -10.75 -49.11
CA ARG A 203 -2.40 -11.42 -50.40
C ARG A 203 -2.08 -12.91 -50.19
N SER A 204 -2.55 -13.77 -51.09
CA SER A 204 -2.28 -15.21 -51.01
C SER A 204 -0.78 -15.50 -51.06
N LEU A 205 -0.31 -16.48 -50.28
CA LEU A 205 1.07 -17.00 -50.33
C LEU A 205 1.58 -17.27 -51.76
N GLU A 206 0.72 -17.75 -52.65
CA GLU A 206 1.05 -18.05 -54.05
C GLU A 206 1.47 -16.81 -54.86
N SER A 207 1.05 -15.61 -54.46
CA SER A 207 1.32 -14.35 -55.17
C SER A 207 2.76 -13.86 -55.05
N TYR A 208 3.53 -14.34 -54.07
CA TYR A 208 4.90 -13.89 -53.80
C TYR A 208 5.99 -14.80 -54.40
N GLY A 209 5.63 -15.93 -55.01
CA GLY A 209 6.59 -16.85 -55.62
C GLY A 209 7.53 -17.45 -54.58
N PHE A 210 7.12 -18.57 -53.98
CA PHE A 210 7.92 -19.33 -53.00
C PHE A 210 9.08 -20.07 -53.70
N ASP A 211 10.00 -19.35 -54.35
CA ASP A 211 11.14 -19.97 -55.02
C ASP A 211 12.20 -20.36 -53.98
N SER A 212 12.48 -21.66 -53.91
CA SER A 212 13.43 -22.28 -53.01
C SER A 212 14.83 -21.67 -53.17
N LEU A 213 15.29 -20.89 -52.20
CA LEU A 213 16.71 -20.58 -52.01
C LEU A 213 17.40 -21.82 -51.40
N SER A 214 17.50 -22.90 -52.18
CA SER A 214 18.22 -24.11 -51.79
C SER A 214 19.70 -23.98 -52.14
N ASN A 215 20.55 -23.71 -51.15
CA ASN A 215 21.99 -23.94 -51.27
C ASN A 215 22.56 -24.49 -49.95
N GLY A 216 22.37 -25.80 -49.73
CA GLY A 216 23.14 -26.61 -48.78
C GLY A 216 22.57 -26.76 -47.36
N LYS A 217 22.39 -28.02 -46.93
CA LYS A 217 22.09 -28.50 -45.55
C LYS A 217 21.40 -27.50 -44.60
N GLY A 218 20.11 -27.25 -44.85
CA GLY A 218 19.22 -26.44 -44.03
C GLY A 218 18.22 -25.75 -44.95
N GLN A 219 16.93 -25.98 -44.78
CA GLN A 219 15.90 -25.31 -45.56
C GLN A 219 15.61 -23.94 -44.90
N ARG A 220 15.93 -22.84 -45.60
CA ARG A 220 15.57 -21.46 -45.22
C ARG A 220 14.47 -20.98 -46.16
N PHE A 221 13.31 -20.64 -45.63
CA PHE A 221 12.13 -20.33 -46.44
C PHE A 221 11.29 -19.22 -45.82
N GLY A 222 10.58 -18.45 -46.64
CA GLY A 222 9.46 -17.62 -46.24
C GLY A 222 9.62 -16.16 -46.64
N VAL A 223 8.69 -15.69 -47.49
CA VAL A 223 8.29 -14.29 -47.60
C VAL A 223 6.79 -14.26 -47.84
N VAL A 224 6.05 -13.85 -46.82
CA VAL A 224 4.65 -13.40 -46.92
C VAL A 224 4.68 -11.90 -46.71
N LEU A 225 3.90 -11.12 -47.46
CA LEU A 225 3.67 -9.71 -47.16
C LEU A 225 2.17 -9.48 -46.93
N GLN A 226 1.83 -8.97 -45.75
CA GLN A 226 0.49 -8.46 -45.43
C GLN A 226 0.40 -6.98 -45.83
N GLU A 227 -0.71 -6.54 -46.45
CA GLU A 227 -0.87 -5.17 -46.97
C GLU A 227 -2.08 -4.49 -46.33
N SER A 228 -1.91 -3.61 -45.32
CA SER A 228 -2.82 -2.45 -45.13
C SER A 228 -2.34 -1.43 -44.08
N GLY A 229 -2.39 -0.15 -44.45
CA GLY A 229 -2.47 0.99 -43.51
C GLY A 229 -1.15 1.50 -42.92
N ASP A 230 -0.20 0.60 -42.62
CA ASP A 230 1.17 0.84 -42.14
C ASP A 230 2.05 -0.41 -42.47
N PRO A 231 3.36 -0.52 -42.17
CA PRO A 231 4.34 -1.26 -42.99
C PRO A 231 4.01 -2.75 -43.25
N PHE A 232 4.45 -3.27 -44.40
CA PHE A 232 4.30 -4.68 -44.77
C PHE A 232 5.03 -5.57 -43.76
N LEU A 233 4.46 -6.70 -43.35
CA LEU A 233 5.18 -7.65 -42.51
C LEU A 233 5.85 -8.73 -43.36
N ALA A 234 7.15 -8.94 -43.20
CA ALA A 234 7.90 -10.03 -43.79
C ALA A 234 8.12 -11.16 -42.77
N ILE A 235 7.83 -12.41 -43.18
CA ILE A 235 7.94 -13.59 -42.32
C ILE A 235 8.88 -14.61 -42.93
N GLY A 236 9.83 -15.13 -42.15
CA GLY A 236 10.73 -16.21 -42.55
C GLY A 236 10.85 -17.33 -41.51
N LEU A 237 11.27 -18.51 -41.97
CA LEU A 237 11.48 -19.74 -41.20
C LEU A 237 12.87 -20.29 -41.48
N VAL A 238 13.58 -20.61 -40.41
CA VAL A 238 14.85 -21.34 -40.42
C VAL A 238 14.66 -22.63 -39.61
N GLN A 239 15.03 -23.79 -40.16
CA GLN A 239 14.86 -25.10 -39.51
C GLN A 239 16.13 -25.94 -39.49
N ALA A 240 16.32 -26.72 -38.41
CA ALA A 240 17.51 -27.54 -38.20
C ALA A 240 17.50 -28.88 -39.00
N SER A 241 16.33 -29.47 -39.22
CA SER A 241 16.17 -30.78 -39.90
C SER A 241 15.12 -30.73 -41.02
N PHE A 242 15.07 -31.76 -41.87
CA PHE A 242 14.64 -31.62 -43.28
C PHE A 242 13.19 -31.94 -43.65
N ASP A 243 12.34 -32.52 -42.81
CA ASP A 243 11.28 -33.35 -43.42
C ASP A 243 9.80 -32.94 -43.30
N ASP A 244 9.32 -32.04 -42.42
CA ASP A 244 7.84 -31.87 -42.33
C ASP A 244 7.28 -30.48 -41.90
N ALA A 245 8.10 -29.49 -41.50
CA ALA A 245 7.61 -28.16 -41.09
C ALA A 245 7.47 -27.16 -42.25
N ARG A 246 6.35 -26.43 -42.30
CA ARG A 246 6.04 -25.44 -43.35
C ARG A 246 5.19 -24.29 -42.83
N ILE A 247 5.43 -23.09 -43.36
CA ILE A 247 4.51 -21.96 -43.20
C ILE A 247 3.35 -22.14 -44.18
N VAL A 248 2.12 -22.10 -43.67
CA VAL A 248 0.90 -22.19 -44.47
C VAL A 248 -0.05 -21.04 -44.13
N GLN A 249 -0.89 -20.67 -45.09
CA GLN A 249 -1.97 -19.70 -44.89
C GLN A 249 -3.28 -20.47 -44.74
N ILE A 250 -3.98 -20.23 -43.62
CA ILE A 250 -5.29 -20.80 -43.34
C ILE A 250 -6.25 -19.63 -43.16
N GLY A 251 -6.97 -19.27 -44.23
CA GLY A 251 -7.80 -18.06 -44.25
C GLY A 251 -6.95 -16.79 -44.10
N SER A 252 -7.18 -16.06 -43.00
CA SER A 252 -6.44 -14.84 -42.61
C SER A 252 -5.26 -15.10 -41.68
N GLU A 253 -4.93 -16.37 -41.39
CA GLU A 253 -3.85 -16.73 -40.47
C GLU A 253 -2.64 -17.27 -41.23
N ILE A 254 -1.45 -16.89 -40.79
CA ILE A 254 -0.18 -17.52 -41.15
C ILE A 254 0.25 -18.43 -40.00
N VAL A 255 0.52 -19.69 -40.33
CA VAL A 255 0.65 -20.77 -39.36
C VAL A 255 1.90 -21.59 -39.66
N LEU A 256 2.71 -21.88 -38.63
CA LEU A 256 3.72 -22.93 -38.68
C LEU A 256 2.99 -24.26 -38.51
N LYS A 257 3.05 -25.11 -39.53
CA LYS A 257 2.47 -26.44 -39.52
C LYS A 257 3.60 -27.47 -39.56
N THR A 258 3.65 -28.36 -38.59
CA THR A 258 4.68 -29.40 -38.50
C THR A 258 4.08 -30.76 -38.13
N MET A 259 4.71 -31.83 -38.60
CA MET A 259 4.41 -33.23 -38.27
C MET A 259 5.70 -33.90 -37.80
N PRO A 260 6.19 -33.64 -36.59
CA PRO A 260 7.45 -34.22 -36.18
C PRO A 260 7.26 -35.73 -36.03
N ARG A 261 8.18 -36.50 -36.63
CA ARG A 261 8.15 -37.95 -36.50
C ARG A 261 8.65 -38.31 -35.12
N ALA A 262 8.13 -39.39 -34.52
CA ALA A 262 8.62 -40.01 -33.29
C ALA A 262 10.09 -40.51 -33.41
N ARG A 263 11.04 -39.60 -33.62
CA ARG A 263 12.47 -39.81 -33.58
C ARG A 263 12.97 -39.28 -32.24
N SER A 264 14.03 -39.90 -31.73
CA SER A 264 14.65 -39.53 -30.46
C SER A 264 15.33 -38.16 -30.56
N GLY A 265 14.66 -37.09 -30.11
CA GLY A 265 15.24 -35.76 -29.89
C GLY A 265 14.37 -34.61 -30.39
N ALA A 266 14.53 -33.44 -29.75
CA ALA A 266 13.76 -32.24 -30.05
C ALA A 266 14.11 -31.62 -31.42
N GLU A 267 13.10 -31.10 -32.12
CA GLU A 267 13.25 -30.36 -33.37
C GLU A 267 13.29 -28.84 -33.11
N LEU A 268 14.26 -28.15 -33.72
CA LEU A 268 14.50 -26.72 -33.52
C LEU A 268 14.14 -25.89 -34.76
N PHE A 269 13.37 -24.82 -34.53
CA PHE A 269 12.90 -23.86 -35.53
C PHE A 269 13.15 -22.43 -35.06
N MET A 270 13.37 -21.51 -36.02
CA MET A 270 13.35 -20.09 -35.75
C MET A 270 12.44 -19.39 -36.76
N ILE A 271 11.50 -18.60 -36.24
CA ILE A 271 10.61 -17.75 -37.02
C ILE A 271 11.11 -16.31 -36.90
N LEU A 272 11.14 -15.57 -38.01
CA LEU A 272 11.45 -14.14 -38.05
C LEU A 272 10.23 -13.38 -38.55
N ILE A 273 9.88 -12.29 -37.88
CA ILE A 273 8.80 -11.37 -38.26
C ILE A 273 9.38 -9.96 -38.28
N SER A 274 9.32 -9.25 -39.41
CA SER A 274 9.90 -7.91 -39.54
C SER A 274 8.94 -6.95 -40.22
N PRO A 275 8.63 -5.78 -39.63
CA PRO A 275 7.97 -4.69 -40.34
C PRO A 275 8.92 -4.11 -41.40
N ILE A 276 8.45 -4.04 -42.65
CA ILE A 276 9.16 -3.51 -43.80
C ILE A 276 8.35 -2.42 -44.50
N GLU A 277 8.98 -1.30 -44.81
CA GLU A 277 8.27 -0.19 -45.47
C GLU A 277 8.33 -0.27 -47.00
N ARG A 278 9.43 -0.81 -47.54
CA ARG A 278 9.74 -0.76 -48.97
C ARG A 278 10.24 -2.10 -49.46
N THR A 279 9.99 -2.40 -50.74
CA THR A 279 10.47 -3.65 -51.38
C THR A 279 11.99 -3.84 -51.35
N LYS A 280 12.78 -2.76 -51.22
CA LYS A 280 14.24 -2.85 -51.02
C LYS A 280 14.61 -3.48 -49.67
N ASP A 281 13.75 -3.33 -48.66
CA ASP A 281 13.99 -3.85 -47.31
C ASP A 281 13.79 -5.37 -47.28
N LEU A 282 13.03 -5.91 -48.24
CA LEU A 282 12.91 -7.36 -48.45
C LEU A 282 14.24 -8.02 -48.80
N VAL A 283 15.13 -7.32 -49.52
CA VAL A 283 16.49 -7.80 -49.80
C VAL A 283 17.29 -7.90 -48.50
N THR A 284 17.20 -6.89 -47.65
CA THR A 284 17.84 -6.89 -46.32
C THR A 284 17.27 -7.98 -45.42
N PHE A 285 15.95 -8.20 -45.43
CA PHE A 285 15.30 -9.28 -44.70
C PHE A 285 15.76 -10.66 -45.18
N THR A 286 15.87 -10.86 -46.49
CA THR A 286 16.39 -12.10 -47.07
C THR A 286 17.86 -12.32 -46.68
N GLN A 287 18.68 -11.27 -46.68
CA GLN A 287 20.06 -11.34 -46.18
C GLN A 287 20.13 -11.69 -44.69
N LEU A 288 19.23 -11.14 -43.87
CA LEU A 288 19.11 -11.49 -42.46
C LEU A 288 18.81 -13.00 -42.33
N LEU A 289 17.81 -13.51 -43.04
CA LEU A 289 17.46 -14.94 -43.07
C LEU A 289 18.63 -15.84 -43.50
N GLU A 290 19.41 -15.41 -44.48
CA GLU A 290 20.58 -16.16 -44.97
C GLU A 290 21.80 -16.09 -44.04
N GLN A 291 21.90 -15.08 -43.18
CA GLN A 291 23.04 -14.92 -42.28
C GLN A 291 22.76 -15.48 -40.89
N VAL A 292 21.49 -15.59 -40.51
CA VAL A 292 21.08 -16.22 -39.27
C VAL A 292 21.57 -17.67 -39.23
N LYS A 293 22.43 -17.92 -38.25
CA LYS A 293 22.67 -19.25 -37.72
C LYS A 293 21.56 -19.48 -36.71
N LEU A 294 20.92 -20.65 -36.73
CA LEU A 294 20.06 -21.06 -35.60
C LEU A 294 20.90 -20.89 -34.33
N PRO A 295 20.60 -19.89 -33.50
CA PRO A 295 21.34 -19.67 -32.28
C PRO A 295 20.71 -20.52 -31.19
N VAL A 296 21.60 -21.02 -30.35
CA VAL A 296 21.37 -21.59 -29.03
C VAL A 296 20.68 -22.95 -28.99
N ASP A 297 21.50 -23.93 -28.63
CA ASP A 297 21.07 -25.06 -27.82
C ASP A 297 20.19 -24.56 -26.67
N LEU A 298 18.88 -24.82 -26.70
CA LEU A 298 17.97 -24.40 -25.62
C LEU A 298 18.19 -25.22 -24.32
N ASP A 299 19.10 -26.20 -24.32
CA ASP A 299 19.41 -27.01 -23.15
C ASP A 299 19.89 -26.18 -21.95
N HIS A 300 20.42 -24.97 -22.17
CA HIS A 300 20.84 -24.08 -21.08
C HIS A 300 19.67 -23.56 -20.21
N PHE A 301 18.44 -23.50 -20.73
CA PHE A 301 17.24 -23.21 -19.94
C PHE A 301 16.79 -24.41 -19.10
N ILE A 302 17.21 -25.61 -19.48
CA ILE A 302 16.89 -26.87 -18.80
C ILE A 302 17.95 -27.18 -17.76
N ASN A 303 19.22 -26.94 -18.11
CA ASN A 303 20.41 -27.16 -17.28
C ASN A 303 21.24 -25.88 -17.22
N PRO A 304 20.78 -24.84 -16.49
CA PRO A 304 21.54 -23.62 -16.33
C PRO A 304 22.86 -23.92 -15.62
N THR A 305 23.96 -23.48 -16.20
CA THR A 305 25.25 -23.51 -15.52
C THR A 305 25.34 -22.30 -14.61
N ARG A 306 25.89 -22.49 -13.40
CA ARG A 306 26.20 -21.38 -12.50
C ARG A 306 26.99 -20.32 -13.26
N SER A 307 26.35 -19.20 -13.57
CA SER A 307 26.96 -18.17 -14.39
C SER A 307 28.02 -17.44 -13.55
N ASN A 308 29.12 -17.03 -14.17
CA ASN A 308 30.08 -16.10 -13.55
C ASN A 308 29.54 -14.66 -13.53
N HIS A 309 28.22 -14.46 -13.59
CA HIS A 309 27.64 -13.15 -13.36
C HIS A 309 27.79 -12.82 -11.87
N ASN A 310 28.88 -12.12 -11.57
CA ASN A 310 28.92 -11.25 -10.42
C ASN A 310 27.60 -10.44 -10.39
N GLN A 311 26.81 -10.60 -9.32
CA GLN A 311 25.88 -9.59 -8.79
C GLN A 311 24.50 -9.37 -9.46
N THR A 312 23.70 -10.39 -9.77
CA THR A 312 22.23 -10.18 -9.93
C THR A 312 21.46 -10.36 -8.62
N GLY A 313 22.01 -11.12 -7.68
CA GLY A 313 21.63 -11.05 -6.27
C GLY A 313 22.16 -9.75 -5.68
N HIS A 314 21.37 -8.68 -5.74
CA HIS A 314 21.70 -7.43 -5.07
C HIS A 314 21.45 -7.58 -3.58
N SER A 315 22.46 -8.10 -2.88
CA SER A 315 22.46 -8.15 -1.43
C SER A 315 22.69 -6.76 -0.86
N ILE A 316 21.69 -6.25 -0.14
CA ILE A 316 21.76 -4.96 0.54
C ILE A 316 21.71 -5.20 2.04
N ASN A 317 22.66 -4.59 2.75
CA ASN A 317 22.73 -4.67 4.20
C ASN A 317 21.93 -3.52 4.81
N THR A 318 21.07 -3.85 5.75
CA THR A 318 20.23 -2.92 6.50
C THR A 318 20.28 -3.29 7.99
N VAL A 319 19.66 -2.49 8.85
CA VAL A 319 19.63 -2.76 10.29
C VAL A 319 18.20 -3.01 10.77
N VAL A 320 18.06 -3.80 11.82
CA VAL A 320 16.83 -3.90 12.59
C VAL A 320 16.83 -2.74 13.58
N SER A 321 15.84 -1.85 13.46
CA SER A 321 15.68 -0.75 14.41
C SER A 321 14.47 -0.97 15.30
N PRO A 322 14.55 -0.61 16.60
CA PRO A 322 13.38 -0.53 17.44
C PRO A 322 12.40 0.44 16.81
N TYR A 323 11.23 -0.06 16.42
CA TYR A 323 10.17 0.78 15.91
C TYR A 323 9.53 1.49 17.10
N SER A 324 9.73 2.79 17.18
CA SER A 324 9.00 3.66 18.10
C SER A 324 7.69 4.06 17.46
N LEU A 325 6.57 3.79 18.14
CA LEU A 325 5.27 4.23 17.67
C LEU A 325 5.23 5.76 17.62
N GLU A 326 4.90 6.29 16.44
CA GLU A 326 4.61 7.69 16.13
C GLU A 326 5.61 8.70 16.77
N ARG A 327 6.78 8.78 16.13
CA ARG A 327 7.95 9.56 16.57
C ARG A 327 8.05 10.97 15.97
N ASP A 328 6.94 11.56 15.54
CA ASP A 328 6.99 12.78 14.72
C ASP A 328 6.57 14.07 15.45
N GLU A 329 6.01 13.98 16.66
CA GLU A 329 5.35 15.13 17.30
C GLU A 329 6.20 15.90 18.33
N ALA A 330 7.30 15.33 18.81
CA ALA A 330 8.14 15.95 19.84
C ALA A 330 9.64 15.74 19.58
N ALA A 331 10.43 16.81 19.77
CA ALA A 331 11.89 16.69 19.76
C ALA A 331 12.34 15.85 20.96
N VAL A 332 13.13 14.81 20.71
CA VAL A 332 13.58 13.87 21.75
C VAL A 332 15.02 14.18 22.16
N GLN A 333 15.25 14.27 23.47
CA GLN A 333 16.59 14.37 24.04
C GLN A 333 16.84 13.23 25.01
N ALA A 334 17.83 12.38 24.71
CA ALA A 334 18.29 11.37 25.65
C ALA A 334 18.91 12.04 26.90
N ILE A 335 18.31 11.77 28.06
CA ILE A 335 18.80 12.15 29.38
C ILE A 335 19.46 10.93 30.00
N THR A 336 20.78 10.99 30.15
CA THR A 336 21.55 9.91 30.79
C THR A 336 21.88 10.30 32.22
N ARG A 337 21.72 9.34 33.13
CA ARG A 337 22.11 9.40 34.53
C ARG A 337 23.22 8.39 34.78
N SER A 338 24.44 8.87 35.00
CA SER A 338 25.57 8.02 35.39
C SER A 338 25.65 7.82 36.90
N LYS A 339 26.01 6.61 37.34
CA LYS A 339 26.28 6.29 38.77
C LYS A 339 27.41 7.13 39.40
N GLU A 340 28.25 7.78 38.59
CA GLU A 340 29.43 8.53 39.06
C GLU A 340 29.16 10.03 39.29
N GLU A 341 27.99 10.52 38.89
CA GLU A 341 27.63 11.94 38.92
C GLU A 341 26.75 12.29 40.13
N ALA A 342 26.83 13.51 40.65
CA ALA A 342 25.96 14.02 41.71
C ALA A 342 24.54 14.32 41.20
N SER A 343 23.61 14.71 42.09
CA SER A 343 22.25 15.14 41.69
C SER A 343 22.29 16.24 40.63
N LEU A 344 21.47 16.10 39.57
CA LEU A 344 21.41 17.03 38.43
C LEU A 344 20.04 17.74 38.40
N VAL A 345 20.04 19.04 38.10
CA VAL A 345 18.82 19.81 37.81
C VAL A 345 18.88 20.23 36.36
N TYR A 346 17.94 19.74 35.56
CA TYR A 346 17.79 20.08 34.15
C TYR A 346 16.73 21.20 34.00
N PRO A 347 17.14 22.43 33.65
CA PRO A 347 16.20 23.53 33.44
C PRO A 347 15.41 23.33 32.14
N LEU A 348 14.11 23.63 32.16
CA LEU A 348 13.25 23.52 30.99
C LEU A 348 13.32 24.80 30.13
N PRO A 349 13.66 24.71 28.84
CA PRO A 349 13.80 25.87 27.96
C PRO A 349 12.44 26.44 27.55
N ALA A 350 11.98 27.52 28.20
CA ALA A 350 10.71 28.18 27.83
C ALA A 350 10.90 29.66 27.50
N VAL A 351 9.94 30.24 26.76
CA VAL A 351 9.89 31.69 26.49
C VAL A 351 9.89 32.47 27.82
N ALA A 352 10.69 33.54 27.89
CA ALA A 352 10.78 34.37 29.09
C ALA A 352 9.38 34.90 29.50
N GLY A 353 8.99 34.66 30.75
CA GLY A 353 7.68 35.05 31.27
C GLY A 353 6.57 34.00 31.11
N SER A 354 6.88 32.80 30.61
CA SER A 354 5.91 31.70 30.50
C SER A 354 5.38 31.25 31.87
N GLN A 355 4.12 30.84 31.90
CA GLN A 355 3.47 30.28 33.09
C GLN A 355 3.55 28.75 33.07
N PHE A 356 4.20 28.16 34.08
CA PHE A 356 4.37 26.70 34.19
C PHE A 356 3.29 26.04 35.06
N GLY A 357 2.71 24.97 34.53
CA GLY A 357 1.87 24.01 35.25
C GLY A 357 2.45 22.59 35.15
N ILE A 358 2.28 21.80 36.22
CA ILE A 358 2.55 20.36 36.18
C ILE A 358 1.19 19.68 36.11
N HIS A 359 1.02 18.72 35.22
CA HIS A 359 -0.24 18.03 34.98
C HIS A 359 -0.03 16.52 35.12
N ASP A 360 -1.04 15.79 35.61
CA ASP A 360 -1.04 14.33 35.44
C ASP A 360 -1.23 13.98 33.96
N ILE A 361 -1.07 12.71 33.62
CA ILE A 361 -1.11 12.28 32.21
C ILE A 361 -2.51 12.47 31.59
N ALA A 362 -3.57 12.51 32.40
CA ALA A 362 -4.92 12.86 31.97
C ALA A 362 -5.14 14.39 31.78
N GLY A 363 -4.09 15.20 31.96
CA GLY A 363 -4.10 16.64 31.76
C GLY A 363 -4.67 17.44 32.93
N ASN A 364 -4.90 16.83 34.09
CA ASN A 364 -5.38 17.55 35.26
C ASN A 364 -4.22 18.29 35.96
N PRO A 365 -4.41 19.56 36.36
CA PRO A 365 -3.37 20.34 37.01
C PRO A 365 -3.05 19.81 38.42
N LEU A 366 -1.78 19.56 38.67
CA LEU A 366 -1.27 19.11 39.97
C LEU A 366 -0.71 20.29 40.77
N GLN A 367 -1.02 20.32 42.07
CA GLN A 367 -0.69 21.44 42.97
C GLN A 367 0.62 21.24 43.77
N SER A 368 1.20 20.04 43.73
CA SER A 368 2.43 19.73 44.47
C SER A 368 3.64 20.46 43.89
N ARG A 369 4.58 20.88 44.75
CA ARG A 369 5.85 21.48 44.32
C ARG A 369 6.85 20.48 43.78
N GLU A 370 6.69 19.21 44.14
CA GLU A 370 7.50 18.09 43.66
C GLU A 370 6.58 16.95 43.24
N ILE A 371 6.78 16.43 42.03
CA ILE A 371 5.98 15.35 41.46
C ILE A 371 6.91 14.37 40.77
N SER A 372 6.61 13.08 40.86
CA SER A 372 7.36 12.04 40.15
C SER A 372 7.32 12.29 38.65
N ALA A 373 8.46 12.19 37.97
CA ALA A 373 8.57 12.56 36.55
C ALA A 373 7.84 11.59 35.61
N ASP A 374 7.69 10.33 36.04
CA ASP A 374 6.95 9.28 35.33
C ASP A 374 5.42 9.48 35.38
N ALA A 375 4.91 10.18 36.40
CA ALA A 375 3.48 10.34 36.66
C ALA A 375 2.89 11.66 36.15
N ALA A 376 3.70 12.52 35.52
CA ALA A 376 3.28 13.87 35.15
C ALA A 376 4.08 14.44 33.99
N TYR A 377 3.51 15.43 33.32
CA TYR A 377 4.18 16.27 32.34
C TYR A 377 4.10 17.74 32.73
N VAL A 378 4.99 18.55 32.18
CA VAL A 378 5.06 19.99 32.43
C VAL A 378 4.56 20.73 31.20
N VAL A 379 3.73 21.75 31.40
CA VAL A 379 3.29 22.67 30.35
C VAL A 379 3.74 24.07 30.72
N ALA A 380 4.37 24.76 29.78
CA ALA A 380 4.61 26.20 29.85
C ALA A 380 3.75 26.90 28.80
N VAL A 381 2.93 27.84 29.26
CA VAL A 381 2.12 28.70 28.38
C VAL A 381 2.88 30.01 28.20
N PRO A 382 3.34 30.35 26.97
CA PRO A 382 3.98 31.62 26.70
C PRO A 382 3.05 32.81 26.96
N PRO A 383 3.60 34.00 27.29
CA PRO A 383 2.78 35.19 27.48
C PRO A 383 2.13 35.62 26.15
N SER A 384 0.82 35.91 26.20
CA SER A 384 0.05 36.48 25.08
C SER A 384 -0.12 37.99 25.22
N THR A 385 -0.32 38.67 24.09
CA THR A 385 -0.59 40.12 24.01
C THR A 385 -1.94 40.37 23.35
N GLN A 386 -2.51 41.56 23.51
CA GLN A 386 -3.74 41.92 22.81
C GLN A 386 -3.42 42.27 21.35
N LEU A 387 -4.15 41.70 20.40
CA LEU A 387 -4.06 42.06 18.98
C LEU A 387 -4.34 43.55 18.80
N LYS A 388 -3.42 44.28 18.14
CA LYS A 388 -3.58 45.71 17.87
C LYS A 388 -4.66 45.98 16.84
N ASP A 389 -4.73 45.14 15.80
CA ASP A 389 -5.70 45.23 14.70
C ASP A 389 -6.55 43.96 14.59
N ARG A 390 -7.73 44.10 13.97
CA ARG A 390 -8.62 42.97 13.66
C ARG A 390 -8.42 42.52 12.21
N PRO A 391 -8.62 41.23 11.89
CA PRO A 391 -8.55 40.77 10.51
C PRO A 391 -9.64 41.45 9.67
N PHE A 392 -9.36 41.71 8.40
CA PHE A 392 -10.37 42.22 7.46
C PHE A 392 -11.14 41.08 6.75
N ALA A 393 -10.63 39.85 6.80
CA ALA A 393 -11.32 38.62 6.40
C ALA A 393 -10.92 37.47 7.33
N SER A 394 -11.90 36.63 7.70
CA SER A 394 -11.69 35.49 8.59
C SER A 394 -12.68 34.37 8.27
N TRP A 395 -12.19 33.13 8.22
CA TRP A 395 -12.97 31.92 7.98
C TRP A 395 -12.56 30.81 8.95
N SER A 396 -13.42 30.49 9.93
CA SER A 396 -13.13 29.44 10.92
C SER A 396 -13.54 28.02 10.53
N PHE A 397 -14.41 27.86 9.53
CA PHE A 397 -14.95 26.57 9.08
C PHE A 397 -15.83 25.78 10.09
N ASP A 398 -16.11 26.29 11.30
CA ASP A 398 -16.91 25.58 12.33
C ASP A 398 -18.35 25.18 11.93
N LYS A 399 -18.94 25.83 10.92
CA LYS A 399 -20.35 25.64 10.53
C LYS A 399 -20.50 25.42 9.02
N GLY A 400 -20.13 24.22 8.56
CA GLY A 400 -20.18 23.83 7.15
C GLY A 400 -21.39 23.01 6.71
N GLU A 401 -22.09 23.52 5.69
CA GLU A 401 -22.91 22.78 4.71
C GLU A 401 -22.87 23.57 3.39
N GLY A 402 -22.72 22.88 2.25
CA GLY A 402 -22.70 23.47 0.91
C GLY A 402 -21.31 23.94 0.43
N ASP A 403 -21.30 24.62 -0.72
CA ASP A 403 -20.10 25.02 -1.49
C ASP A 403 -19.58 26.43 -1.16
N ARG A 404 -20.12 27.11 -0.15
CA ARG A 404 -19.74 28.49 0.19
C ARG A 404 -19.58 28.73 1.69
N VAL A 405 -18.41 29.24 2.08
CA VAL A 405 -18.06 29.53 3.47
C VAL A 405 -18.31 30.99 3.82
N ARG A 406 -18.80 31.23 5.04
CA ARG A 406 -19.07 32.56 5.58
C ARG A 406 -17.78 33.26 6.02
N ASN A 407 -17.49 34.43 5.46
CA ASN A 407 -16.51 35.37 6.01
C ASN A 407 -17.09 36.01 7.27
N GLN A 408 -16.41 35.84 8.41
CA GLN A 408 -16.88 36.31 9.71
C GLN A 408 -16.90 37.84 9.82
N MET A 409 -16.05 38.54 9.07
CA MET A 409 -15.92 40.00 9.13
C MET A 409 -17.01 40.71 8.35
N THR A 410 -17.44 40.14 7.22
CA THR A 410 -18.49 40.73 6.35
C THR A 410 -19.86 40.10 6.55
N GLY A 411 -19.90 38.89 7.12
CA GLY A 411 -21.09 38.07 7.26
C GLY A 411 -21.58 37.40 5.96
N ARG A 412 -20.90 37.63 4.81
CA ARG A 412 -21.24 37.07 3.50
C ARG A 412 -20.69 35.65 3.34
N ARG A 413 -21.34 34.82 2.52
CA ARG A 413 -20.84 33.49 2.10
C ARG A 413 -20.15 33.61 0.75
N ASP A 414 -18.90 34.06 0.77
CA ASP A 414 -18.18 34.54 -0.42
C ASP A 414 -16.88 33.77 -0.72
N LEU A 415 -16.42 32.88 0.16
CA LEU A 415 -15.38 31.90 -0.18
C LEU A 415 -16.06 30.68 -0.81
N LEU A 416 -15.79 30.45 -2.10
CA LEU A 416 -16.37 29.36 -2.90
C LEU A 416 -15.45 28.14 -2.87
N LEU A 417 -15.99 27.00 -2.41
CA LEU A 417 -15.33 25.71 -2.41
C LEU A 417 -15.48 25.04 -3.79
N LYS A 418 -14.41 24.42 -4.27
CA LYS A 418 -14.37 23.58 -5.46
C LYS A 418 -13.72 22.26 -5.08
N GLY A 419 -14.57 21.28 -4.75
CA GLY A 419 -14.17 19.93 -4.37
C GLY A 419 -13.95 19.72 -2.86
N ALA A 420 -13.27 20.66 -2.18
CA ALA A 420 -12.92 20.54 -0.75
C ALA A 420 -14.11 20.14 0.14
N THR A 421 -13.88 19.15 1.02
CA THR A 421 -14.91 18.57 1.89
C THR A 421 -14.74 19.00 3.35
N TRP A 422 -15.71 18.65 4.22
CA TRP A 422 -15.72 19.08 5.63
C TRP A 422 -15.31 17.92 6.55
N ARG A 423 -14.38 18.18 7.47
CA ARG A 423 -13.94 17.20 8.49
C ARG A 423 -13.90 17.84 9.89
N ARG A 424 -13.71 17.04 10.94
CA ARG A 424 -13.40 17.53 12.29
C ARG A 424 -12.00 18.15 12.31
N GLY A 425 -11.90 19.35 12.89
CA GLY A 425 -10.65 20.11 13.04
C GLY A 425 -10.21 20.24 14.51
N LEU A 426 -9.32 21.20 14.79
CA LEU A 426 -8.76 21.49 16.12
C LEU A 426 -9.80 21.97 17.13
N LYS A 427 -10.61 22.97 16.75
CA LYS A 427 -11.61 23.60 17.65
C LYS A 427 -13.04 23.21 17.26
N GLY A 428 -13.25 22.90 15.98
CA GLY A 428 -14.55 22.51 15.44
C GLY A 428 -14.44 21.68 14.16
N ARG A 429 -14.66 22.34 13.01
CA ARG A 429 -14.56 21.71 11.69
C ARG A 429 -13.51 22.41 10.85
N CYS A 430 -12.87 21.66 9.95
CA CYS A 430 -11.89 22.14 9.00
C CYS A 430 -12.31 21.80 7.56
N LEU A 431 -11.57 22.32 6.58
CA LEU A 431 -11.64 21.88 5.20
C LEU A 431 -10.59 20.80 4.93
N ASP A 432 -10.99 19.78 4.19
CA ASP A 432 -10.17 18.66 3.72
C ASP A 432 -9.92 18.83 2.22
N PHE A 433 -8.66 18.97 1.84
CA PHE A 433 -8.19 19.13 0.46
C PHE A 433 -7.50 17.84 0.02
N ASP A 434 -7.93 17.27 -1.10
CA ASP A 434 -7.45 15.99 -1.63
C ASP A 434 -6.21 16.06 -2.55
N GLY A 435 -5.59 17.23 -2.69
CA GLY A 435 -4.52 17.45 -3.67
C GLY A 435 -5.00 17.84 -5.07
N THR A 436 -6.30 17.99 -5.28
CA THR A 436 -6.89 18.56 -6.51
C THR A 436 -7.88 19.69 -6.22
N ASP A 437 -8.42 19.70 -5.00
CA ASP A 437 -9.35 20.69 -4.47
C ASP A 437 -8.81 22.13 -4.39
N MET A 438 -9.73 23.11 -4.34
CA MET A 438 -9.38 24.50 -4.02
C MET A 438 -10.56 25.29 -3.43
N ALA A 439 -10.26 26.42 -2.79
CA ALA A 439 -11.25 27.45 -2.44
C ALA A 439 -10.86 28.82 -3.01
N THR A 440 -11.84 29.63 -3.41
CA THR A 440 -11.59 30.91 -4.09
C THR A 440 -12.39 32.06 -3.48
N TRP A 441 -11.75 33.22 -3.32
CA TRP A 441 -12.39 34.45 -2.86
C TRP A 441 -12.03 35.64 -3.74
N SER A 442 -13.05 36.22 -4.39
CA SER A 442 -12.92 37.44 -5.18
C SER A 442 -13.38 38.64 -4.35
N SER A 443 -12.43 39.51 -3.98
CA SER A 443 -12.70 40.73 -3.22
C SER A 443 -12.74 41.95 -4.14
N SER A 444 -13.55 42.96 -3.77
CA SER A 444 -13.45 44.29 -4.40
C SER A 444 -12.26 45.09 -3.86
N ARG A 445 -11.57 44.59 -2.82
CA ARG A 445 -10.35 45.20 -2.28
C ARG A 445 -9.15 44.75 -3.12
N PRO A 446 -8.27 45.68 -3.55
CA PRO A 446 -7.06 45.31 -4.27
C PRO A 446 -5.97 44.82 -3.29
N PHE A 447 -5.36 43.65 -3.57
CA PHE A 447 -4.14 43.21 -2.90
C PHE A 447 -2.94 44.03 -3.44
N ARG A 448 -2.26 44.82 -2.58
CA ARG A 448 -1.22 45.78 -3.02
C ARG A 448 0.04 45.76 -2.16
N LEU A 449 0.83 44.68 -2.21
CA LEU A 449 2.07 44.56 -1.42
C LEU A 449 3.04 45.75 -1.54
N LYS A 450 3.04 46.45 -2.68
CA LYS A 450 3.89 47.64 -2.87
C LYS A 450 3.57 48.81 -1.93
N ASN A 451 2.32 48.93 -1.48
CA ASN A 451 1.82 50.11 -0.76
C ASN A 451 1.03 49.77 0.51
N SER A 452 0.93 48.49 0.87
CA SER A 452 0.17 48.05 2.05
C SER A 452 0.85 46.86 2.71
N ASP A 453 0.80 46.84 4.03
CA ASP A 453 1.19 45.69 4.83
C ASP A 453 0.13 44.58 4.71
N MET A 454 0.54 43.35 4.98
CA MET A 454 -0.37 42.21 4.96
C MET A 454 0.13 41.09 5.87
N THR A 455 -0.76 40.49 6.64
CA THR A 455 -0.48 39.22 7.33
C THR A 455 -1.52 38.19 6.94
N PHE A 456 -1.08 36.98 6.60
CA PHE A 456 -1.92 35.79 6.44
C PHE A 456 -1.58 34.81 7.54
N ALA A 457 -2.59 34.17 8.13
CA ALA A 457 -2.40 33.10 9.10
C ALA A 457 -3.46 32.01 8.94
N ALA A 458 -3.08 30.76 9.17
CA ALA A 458 -3.98 29.61 9.14
C ALA A 458 -3.44 28.47 10.03
N TRP A 459 -4.32 27.59 10.45
CA TRP A 459 -3.96 26.26 10.94
C TRP A 459 -3.97 25.29 9.76
N ILE A 460 -2.91 24.47 9.65
CA ILE A 460 -2.83 23.41 8.63
C ILE A 460 -2.35 22.09 9.24
N SER A 461 -2.70 20.97 8.60
CA SER A 461 -2.12 19.66 8.86
C SER A 461 -1.92 18.95 7.53
N THR A 462 -0.68 18.57 7.22
CA THR A 462 -0.29 18.02 5.91
C THR A 462 0.93 17.12 6.04
N ARG A 463 1.10 16.19 5.08
CA ARG A 463 2.34 15.42 4.88
C ARG A 463 2.94 15.62 3.49
N SER A 464 2.43 16.58 2.73
CA SER A 464 2.89 16.85 1.38
C SER A 464 3.29 18.31 1.21
N ASP A 465 4.18 18.53 0.26
CA ASP A 465 4.35 19.85 -0.36
C ASP A 465 3.03 20.29 -1.02
N GLY A 466 2.90 21.60 -1.27
CA GLY A 466 1.63 22.15 -1.77
C GLY A 466 1.45 23.64 -1.52
N THR A 467 0.57 24.28 -2.29
CA THR A 467 0.25 25.71 -2.09
C THR A 467 -0.85 25.92 -1.06
N ILE A 468 -0.51 26.52 0.08
CA ILE A 468 -1.46 26.87 1.13
C ILE A 468 -2.37 28.01 0.65
N MET A 469 -1.77 29.08 0.13
CA MET A 469 -2.47 30.27 -0.36
C MET A 469 -1.77 30.89 -1.56
N SER A 470 -2.53 31.35 -2.55
CA SER A 470 -2.00 32.18 -3.63
C SER A 470 -2.91 33.35 -4.00
N ILE A 471 -2.34 34.38 -4.63
CA ILE A 471 -3.04 35.53 -5.19
C ILE A 471 -2.63 35.69 -6.65
N MET A 472 -3.54 35.35 -7.56
CA MET A 472 -3.31 35.26 -9.01
C MET A 472 -4.54 35.67 -9.83
N SER A 473 -4.37 35.93 -11.13
CA SER A 473 -5.47 36.40 -12.00
C SER A 473 -6.39 35.30 -12.53
N GLN A 474 -5.84 34.16 -12.97
CA GLN A 474 -6.52 32.93 -13.43
C GLN A 474 -5.53 31.75 -13.29
N LYS A 475 -6.03 30.50 -13.29
CA LYS A 475 -5.23 29.27 -13.09
C LYS A 475 -4.43 28.92 -14.37
N ASP A 476 -3.43 29.74 -14.69
CA ASP A 476 -2.50 29.54 -15.82
C ASP A 476 -1.05 29.50 -15.27
N LEU A 477 -0.07 29.77 -16.14
CA LEU A 477 1.36 29.79 -15.82
C LEU A 477 1.75 30.91 -14.84
N TRP A 478 2.73 30.62 -13.99
CA TRP A 478 3.28 31.53 -12.99
C TRP A 478 3.73 32.86 -13.61
N SER A 479 3.21 33.96 -13.08
CA SER A 479 3.26 35.29 -13.70
C SER A 479 3.86 36.36 -12.76
N PRO A 480 4.29 37.55 -13.28
CA PRO A 480 4.99 38.53 -12.45
C PRO A 480 4.07 39.10 -11.39
N GLY A 481 4.58 39.24 -10.17
CA GLY A 481 3.84 39.88 -9.08
C GLY A 481 2.65 39.07 -8.55
N GLU A 482 2.47 37.82 -9.00
CA GLU A 482 1.63 36.87 -8.31
C GLU A 482 2.30 36.42 -7.00
N ILE A 483 1.49 36.01 -6.02
CA ILE A 483 1.98 35.66 -4.67
C ILE A 483 1.63 34.20 -4.40
N ALA A 484 2.60 33.45 -3.89
CA ALA A 484 2.40 32.08 -3.43
C ALA A 484 3.00 31.92 -2.03
N PHE A 485 2.20 31.40 -1.10
CA PHE A 485 2.62 30.90 0.21
C PHE A 485 2.37 29.40 0.22
N PHE A 486 3.46 28.63 0.27
CA PHE A 486 3.44 27.21 -0.06
C PHE A 486 4.45 26.42 0.77
N ILE A 487 4.44 25.11 0.61
CA ILE A 487 5.36 24.18 1.23
C ILE A 487 6.25 23.59 0.15
N ARG A 488 7.56 23.62 0.38
CA ARG A 488 8.59 23.02 -0.48
C ARG A 488 9.61 22.30 0.39
N ASP A 489 9.94 21.07 0.03
CA ASP A 489 10.84 20.21 0.79
C ASP A 489 10.43 20.13 2.27
N GLY A 490 9.11 20.10 2.49
CA GLY A 490 8.48 20.07 3.81
C GLY A 490 8.49 21.38 4.59
N ARG A 491 8.99 22.49 4.05
CA ARG A 491 9.20 23.77 4.74
C ARG A 491 8.35 24.90 4.15
N LEU A 492 8.06 25.93 4.94
CA LEU A 492 7.36 27.11 4.42
C LEU A 492 8.20 27.88 3.40
N ALA A 493 7.53 28.34 2.35
CA ALA A 493 8.10 29.20 1.33
C ALA A 493 7.11 30.30 0.93
N PHE A 494 7.65 31.49 0.64
CA PHE A 494 6.90 32.64 0.15
C PHE A 494 7.58 33.20 -1.10
N ASP A 495 6.86 33.23 -2.21
CA ASP A 495 7.37 33.73 -3.49
C ASP A 495 6.53 34.91 -4.01
N ILE A 496 7.23 35.87 -4.62
CA ILE A 496 6.63 36.87 -5.49
C ILE A 496 7.16 36.63 -6.90
N GLY A 497 6.25 36.40 -7.85
CA GLY A 497 6.60 35.96 -9.19
C GLY A 497 7.65 36.83 -9.87
N TRP A 498 8.74 36.17 -10.28
CA TRP A 498 9.96 36.73 -10.89
C TRP A 498 10.82 37.67 -10.04
N GLU A 499 10.55 37.79 -8.74
CA GLU A 499 11.43 38.46 -7.78
C GLU A 499 12.27 37.44 -6.99
N GLY A 500 11.63 36.38 -6.48
CA GLY A 500 12.29 35.30 -5.75
C GLY A 500 11.47 34.74 -4.59
N VAL A 501 12.07 33.74 -3.94
CA VAL A 501 11.47 32.94 -2.86
C VAL A 501 12.24 33.13 -1.55
N ILE A 502 11.51 33.28 -0.44
CA ILE A 502 12.02 33.23 0.93
C ILE A 502 11.52 31.95 1.58
N GLU A 503 12.43 31.21 2.21
CA GLU A 503 12.13 29.92 2.85
C GLU A 503 12.35 29.99 4.36
N GLY A 504 11.61 29.14 5.06
CA GLY A 504 11.76 28.87 6.49
C GLY A 504 12.65 27.66 6.78
N GLU A 505 12.79 27.33 8.06
CA GLU A 505 13.64 26.24 8.54
C GLU A 505 12.87 25.07 9.16
N ALA A 506 11.64 25.28 9.62
CA ALA A 506 10.83 24.24 10.22
C ALA A 506 10.23 23.31 9.16
N VAL A 507 10.37 22.00 9.37
CA VAL A 507 9.62 20.98 8.63
C VAL A 507 8.23 20.87 9.24
N ILE A 508 7.19 20.98 8.43
CA ILE A 508 5.78 21.02 8.85
C ILE A 508 4.90 20.02 8.09
N THR A 509 5.53 19.05 7.44
CA THR A 509 4.88 17.94 6.70
C THR A 509 4.87 16.64 7.52
N ASP A 510 4.83 16.76 8.84
CA ASP A 510 4.76 15.65 9.80
C ASP A 510 3.32 15.15 10.02
N GLY A 511 2.32 15.80 9.40
CA GLY A 511 0.91 15.48 9.57
C GLY A 511 0.29 16.02 10.86
N ALA A 512 1.06 16.65 11.74
CA ALA A 512 0.55 17.34 12.91
C ALA A 512 -0.12 18.66 12.51
N TRP A 513 -0.84 19.26 13.45
CA TRP A 513 -1.40 20.59 13.26
C TRP A 513 -0.36 21.66 13.54
N HIS A 514 -0.05 22.45 12.52
CA HIS A 514 0.79 23.64 12.63
C HIS A 514 -0.02 24.91 12.43
N HIS A 515 0.32 25.92 13.21
CA HIS A 515 -0.06 27.29 12.89
C HIS A 515 1.00 27.87 11.95
N VAL A 516 0.58 28.37 10.79
CA VAL A 516 1.46 28.93 9.77
C VAL A 516 1.05 30.35 9.44
N ALA A 517 2.03 31.24 9.27
CA ALA A 517 1.76 32.62 8.89
C ALA A 517 2.91 33.25 8.12
N PHE A 518 2.59 34.29 7.35
CA PHE A 518 3.59 35.27 6.91
C PHE A 518 3.11 36.69 7.24
N ALA A 519 4.05 37.59 7.53
CA ALA A 519 3.82 39.01 7.74
C ALA A 519 4.69 39.84 6.77
N TRP A 520 4.05 40.66 5.95
CA TRP A 520 4.66 41.51 4.93
C TRP A 520 4.66 42.97 5.35
N SER A 521 5.87 43.57 5.44
CA SER A 521 6.11 45.00 5.63
C SER A 521 6.42 45.66 4.28
N HIS A 522 5.52 46.51 3.79
CA HIS A 522 5.73 47.24 2.53
C HIS A 522 6.84 48.30 2.66
N ALA A 523 6.98 48.91 3.84
CA ALA A 523 7.95 49.95 4.11
C ALA A 523 9.39 49.42 4.04
N ASP A 524 9.59 48.18 4.53
CA ASP A 524 10.89 47.52 4.54
C ASP A 524 11.06 46.57 3.34
N GLN A 525 10.01 46.34 2.56
CA GLN A 525 9.95 45.29 1.53
C GLN A 525 10.36 43.93 2.09
N ARG A 526 9.86 43.60 3.29
CA ARG A 526 10.29 42.43 4.06
C ARG A 526 9.11 41.48 4.28
N VAL A 527 9.35 40.18 4.14
CA VAL A 527 8.46 39.12 4.63
C VAL A 527 9.09 38.41 5.82
N ASP A 528 8.31 38.14 6.85
CA ASP A 528 8.65 37.28 7.97
C ASP A 528 7.71 36.06 7.96
N LEU A 529 8.27 34.86 8.06
CA LEU A 529 7.54 33.59 8.12
C LEU A 529 7.46 33.10 9.57
N TYR A 530 6.36 32.45 9.91
CA TYR A 530 6.13 31.91 11.24
C TYR A 530 5.55 30.50 11.18
N VAL A 531 6.10 29.61 12.03
CA VAL A 531 5.56 28.28 12.33
C VAL A 531 5.32 28.20 13.83
N ASN A 532 4.12 27.80 14.24
CA ASN A 532 3.72 27.67 15.65
C ASN A 532 4.03 28.94 16.47
N GLY A 533 3.88 30.12 15.84
CA GLY A 533 4.14 31.41 16.47
C GLY A 533 5.61 31.70 16.80
N ILE A 534 6.53 30.89 16.29
CA ILE A 534 7.98 31.13 16.27
C ILE A 534 8.36 31.71 14.92
N HIS A 535 9.29 32.66 14.91
CA HIS A 535 9.85 33.23 13.68
C HIS A 535 10.72 32.17 12.98
N ASP A 536 10.38 31.86 11.74
CA ASP A 536 10.92 30.72 10.98
C ASP A 536 11.79 31.15 9.80
N GLY A 537 11.55 32.34 9.23
CA GLY A 537 12.32 32.86 8.11
C GLY A 537 12.09 34.35 7.89
N THR A 538 13.05 35.03 7.26
CA THR A 538 12.92 36.45 6.90
C THR A 538 13.68 36.77 5.61
N GLY A 539 13.15 37.69 4.83
CA GLY A 539 13.83 38.13 3.61
C GLY A 539 13.18 39.34 2.95
N ASN A 540 13.88 39.91 1.97
CA ASN A 540 13.42 41.09 1.24
C ASN A 540 13.08 40.73 -0.22
N LEU A 541 11.95 41.22 -0.72
CA LEU A 541 11.49 41.05 -2.10
C LEU A 541 10.98 42.38 -2.67
N SER A 542 11.11 42.66 -3.96
CA SER A 542 10.71 43.94 -4.55
C SER A 542 9.43 43.80 -5.38
N PRO A 543 8.22 43.88 -4.79
CA PRO A 543 6.98 43.58 -5.53
C PRO A 543 6.79 44.44 -6.77
N GLY A 544 6.64 43.77 -7.91
CA GLY A 544 6.31 44.34 -9.21
C GLY A 544 4.88 44.86 -9.32
N THR A 545 4.34 44.86 -10.54
CA THR A 545 2.92 45.20 -10.77
C THR A 545 2.07 43.95 -10.54
N MET A 546 1.15 44.00 -9.58
CA MET A 546 0.19 42.92 -9.33
C MET A 546 -0.69 42.64 -10.56
N PRO A 547 -1.18 41.40 -10.74
CA PRO A 547 -2.10 41.04 -11.81
C PRO A 547 -3.41 41.87 -11.79
N ASP A 548 -4.06 42.01 -12.96
CA ASP A 548 -5.37 42.64 -13.06
C ASP A 548 -6.45 41.72 -12.48
N LYS A 549 -7.26 42.23 -11.55
CA LYS A 549 -8.31 41.50 -10.80
C LYS A 549 -7.80 40.24 -10.06
N PRO A 550 -6.90 40.40 -9.07
CA PRO A 550 -6.38 39.27 -8.30
C PRO A 550 -7.49 38.53 -7.54
N VAL A 551 -7.44 37.20 -7.56
CA VAL A 551 -8.29 36.29 -6.79
C VAL A 551 -7.43 35.62 -5.73
N LEU A 552 -7.95 35.51 -4.51
CA LEU A 552 -7.32 34.68 -3.47
C LEU A 552 -7.73 33.23 -3.68
N HIS A 553 -6.75 32.34 -3.73
CA HIS A 553 -6.92 30.91 -3.75
C HIS A 553 -6.39 30.30 -2.46
N LEU A 554 -7.09 29.30 -1.93
CA LEU A 554 -6.62 28.41 -0.88
C LEU A 554 -6.51 27.00 -1.46
N GLY A 555 -5.41 26.32 -1.14
CA GLY A 555 -5.14 24.95 -1.56
C GLY A 555 -4.65 24.76 -2.99
N CYS A 556 -4.40 25.84 -3.74
CA CYS A 556 -3.83 25.75 -5.09
C CYS A 556 -2.97 26.96 -5.49
N GLY A 557 -1.96 26.70 -6.30
CA GLY A 557 -1.10 27.67 -6.99
C GLY A 557 -1.31 27.67 -8.51
N ALA A 558 -0.34 28.22 -9.24
CA ALA A 558 -0.27 28.17 -10.70
C ALA A 558 -0.03 26.74 -11.19
N GLU A 559 -0.41 26.40 -12.43
CA GLU A 559 -0.30 25.02 -12.91
C GLU A 559 1.15 24.50 -12.95
N ASP A 560 2.10 25.39 -13.18
CA ASP A 560 3.53 25.11 -13.29
C ASP A 560 4.34 25.55 -12.05
N PHE A 561 3.70 26.08 -11.01
CA PHE A 561 4.40 26.57 -9.82
C PHE A 561 3.56 26.58 -8.53
N PRO A 562 4.15 26.14 -7.39
CA PRO A 562 5.40 25.38 -7.27
C PRO A 562 5.26 23.97 -7.90
N ALA A 563 6.31 23.15 -7.87
CA ALA A 563 6.30 21.80 -8.45
C ALA A 563 5.07 20.97 -7.99
N SER A 564 4.75 21.07 -6.69
CA SER A 564 3.49 20.59 -6.11
C SER A 564 2.50 21.75 -5.98
N SER A 565 1.76 22.05 -7.05
CA SER A 565 0.91 23.24 -7.08
C SER A 565 -0.34 23.14 -6.20
N HIS A 566 -0.78 21.94 -5.84
CA HIS A 566 -1.97 21.69 -5.04
C HIS A 566 -1.64 21.25 -3.60
N PHE A 567 -2.45 21.71 -2.65
CA PHE A 567 -2.34 21.32 -1.25
C PHE A 567 -3.18 20.06 -1.00
N SER A 568 -2.58 19.08 -0.32
CA SER A 568 -3.28 17.91 0.21
C SER A 568 -3.19 17.93 1.72
N GLY A 569 -4.31 18.11 2.41
CA GLY A 569 -4.33 18.21 3.87
C GLY A 569 -5.52 18.99 4.42
N PHE A 570 -5.45 19.30 5.70
CA PHE A 570 -6.52 19.98 6.42
C PHE A 570 -6.17 21.46 6.65
N MET A 571 -7.18 22.33 6.62
CA MET A 571 -7.01 23.77 6.89
C MET A 571 -8.13 24.33 7.78
N GLU A 572 -7.77 25.13 8.77
CA GLU A 572 -8.67 25.78 9.73
C GLU A 572 -8.24 27.23 10.04
N GLY A 573 -9.18 28.06 10.49
CA GLY A 573 -8.87 29.36 11.09
C GLY A 573 -8.13 30.34 10.18
N VAL A 574 -8.51 30.44 8.91
CA VAL A 574 -7.83 31.30 7.92
C VAL A 574 -8.18 32.76 8.16
N GLU A 575 -7.17 33.61 8.36
CA GLU A 575 -7.33 35.05 8.62
C GLU A 575 -6.37 35.93 7.82
N LEU A 576 -6.84 37.14 7.47
CA LEU A 576 -6.08 38.15 6.73
C LEU A 576 -6.14 39.52 7.41
N PHE A 577 -4.98 40.16 7.57
CA PHE A 577 -4.79 41.47 8.22
C PHE A 577 -4.14 42.47 7.27
N ASP A 578 -4.42 43.76 7.47
CA ASP A 578 -3.81 44.90 6.75
C ASP A 578 -2.67 45.57 7.55
N SER A 579 -2.09 44.82 8.49
CA SER A 579 -0.94 45.22 9.30
C SER A 579 0.07 44.07 9.45
N VAL A 580 1.28 44.42 9.89
CA VAL A 580 2.36 43.47 10.23
C VAL A 580 2.16 43.01 11.66
N LEU A 581 1.83 41.73 11.86
CA LEU A 581 1.75 41.14 13.20
C LEU A 581 3.13 40.71 13.68
N ASP A 582 3.47 41.00 14.95
CA ASP A 582 4.66 40.46 15.59
C ASP A 582 4.44 39.05 16.16
N ALA A 583 5.52 38.36 16.57
CA ALA A 583 5.43 36.97 17.06
C ALA A 583 4.48 36.79 18.26
N SER A 584 4.31 37.82 19.10
CA SER A 584 3.37 37.75 20.22
C SER A 584 1.92 37.86 19.75
N GLU A 585 1.67 38.68 18.75
CA GLU A 585 0.37 38.83 18.11
C GLU A 585 -0.01 37.59 17.28
N ILE A 586 0.94 36.98 16.56
CA ILE A 586 0.75 35.71 15.84
C ILE A 586 0.30 34.60 16.82
N ARG A 587 0.93 34.49 18.00
CA ARG A 587 0.50 33.51 19.02
C ARG A 587 -0.91 33.78 19.56
N THR A 588 -1.27 35.03 19.78
CA THR A 588 -2.64 35.39 20.18
C THR A 588 -3.64 35.03 19.08
N GLN A 589 -3.29 35.31 17.82
CA GLN A 589 -4.13 34.98 16.67
C GLN A 589 -4.33 33.46 16.54
N ALA A 590 -3.27 32.66 16.71
CA ALA A 590 -3.35 31.20 16.72
C ALA A 590 -4.35 30.70 17.80
N ALA A 591 -4.27 31.26 19.01
CA ALA A 591 -5.16 30.92 20.12
C ALA A 591 -6.63 31.28 19.85
N ASP A 592 -6.88 32.46 19.25
CA ASP A 592 -8.23 32.93 18.95
C ASP A 592 -8.89 32.10 17.84
N SER A 593 -8.13 31.81 16.77
CA SER A 593 -8.60 31.11 15.56
C SER A 593 -8.67 29.59 15.70
N GLY A 594 -7.90 28.98 16.61
CA GLY A 594 -7.85 27.54 16.82
C GLY A 594 -7.55 27.18 18.28
N SER A 595 -6.27 26.92 18.57
CA SER A 595 -5.79 26.48 19.89
C SER A 595 -4.63 27.35 20.38
N PRO A 596 -4.51 27.62 21.70
CA PRO A 596 -3.27 28.19 22.25
C PRO A 596 -2.06 27.33 21.91
N LEU A 597 -0.92 27.96 21.63
CA LEU A 597 0.37 27.31 21.42
C LEU A 597 1.11 27.19 22.76
N VAL A 598 1.62 26.01 23.06
CA VAL A 598 2.26 25.70 24.35
C VAL A 598 3.56 24.92 24.16
N ASP A 599 4.44 25.06 25.13
CA ASP A 599 5.62 24.21 25.29
C ASP A 599 5.29 23.13 26.34
N ALA A 600 5.65 21.87 26.09
CA ALA A 600 5.48 20.82 27.08
C ALA A 600 6.64 19.83 27.13
N TRP A 601 6.84 19.23 28.31
CA TRP A 601 7.89 18.25 28.56
C TRP A 601 7.37 17.02 29.29
N ILE A 602 7.78 15.86 28.82
CA ILE A 602 7.50 14.56 29.44
C ILE A 602 8.75 13.69 29.38
N LEU A 603 9.01 12.95 30.45
CA LEU A 603 10.16 12.04 30.53
C LEU A 603 9.69 10.61 30.23
N GLU A 604 10.00 10.04 29.07
CA GLU A 604 9.73 8.65 28.70
C GLU A 604 10.88 7.72 29.14
N GLY A 605 10.55 6.61 29.79
CA GLY A 605 11.52 5.73 30.46
C GLY A 605 11.56 5.94 31.98
N GLU A 606 12.32 5.09 32.68
CA GLU A 606 12.44 5.14 34.14
C GLU A 606 13.83 5.62 34.55
N ILE A 607 13.90 6.80 35.19
CA ILE A 607 15.03 7.20 36.03
C ILE A 607 14.58 7.20 37.48
N ASP A 608 15.20 6.34 38.29
CA ASP A 608 14.84 6.15 39.69
C ASP A 608 14.82 7.49 40.46
N GLY A 609 13.63 7.86 40.95
CA GLY A 609 13.43 9.05 41.77
C GLY A 609 13.48 10.40 41.02
N ALA A 610 13.45 10.40 39.68
CA ALA A 610 13.33 11.62 38.90
C ALA A 610 12.03 12.39 39.24
N ARG A 611 12.13 13.73 39.35
CA ARG A 611 11.01 14.59 39.76
C ARG A 611 10.92 15.89 38.99
N TRP A 612 9.70 16.32 38.70
CA TRP A 612 9.39 17.71 38.34
C TRP A 612 9.36 18.58 39.59
N VAL A 613 10.20 19.62 39.64
CA VAL A 613 10.34 20.52 40.80
C VAL A 613 9.99 21.95 40.41
N LYS A 614 8.98 22.52 41.06
CA LYS A 614 8.54 23.91 40.87
C LYS A 614 9.27 24.84 41.84
N GLY A 615 10.14 25.70 41.31
CA GLY A 615 10.91 26.69 42.06
C GLY A 615 10.08 27.87 42.57
N SER A 616 10.70 28.73 43.41
CA SER A 616 10.04 29.89 44.02
C SER A 616 9.63 30.98 43.02
N SER A 617 10.26 31.05 41.85
CA SER A 617 9.89 31.91 40.73
C SER A 617 8.71 31.37 39.91
N GLY A 618 8.24 30.15 40.19
CA GLY A 618 7.21 29.47 39.42
C GLY A 618 7.72 28.63 38.25
N VAL A 619 9.02 28.71 37.91
CA VAL A 619 9.68 27.89 36.88
C VAL A 619 9.80 26.44 37.35
N VAL A 620 9.60 25.49 36.44
CA VAL A 620 9.73 24.05 36.70
C VAL A 620 11.03 23.52 36.09
N ALA A 621 11.69 22.59 36.78
CA ALA A 621 12.88 21.88 36.30
C ALA A 621 12.75 20.37 36.57
N LEU A 622 13.46 19.55 35.80
CA LEU A 622 13.60 18.12 36.07
C LEU A 622 14.77 17.90 37.02
N HIS A 623 14.50 17.34 38.19
CA HIS A 623 15.50 16.97 39.18
C HIS A 623 15.78 15.47 39.11
N LEU A 624 17.03 15.10 38.90
CA LEU A 624 17.52 13.73 38.84
C LEU A 624 18.40 13.46 40.08
N PRO A 625 17.98 12.59 41.02
CA PRO A 625 18.73 12.33 42.24
C PRO A 625 19.99 11.48 41.99
N GLU A 626 20.77 11.22 43.04
CA GLU A 626 21.86 10.22 43.02
C GLU A 626 21.34 8.81 42.74
N SER A 627 22.05 8.06 41.89
CA SER A 627 21.71 6.69 41.50
C SER A 627 22.92 5.76 41.62
N ASP A 628 22.67 4.48 41.86
CA ASP A 628 23.68 3.42 41.96
C ASP A 628 23.94 2.66 40.64
N ARG A 629 23.16 2.96 39.59
CA ARG A 629 23.25 2.37 38.25
C ARG A 629 23.10 3.42 37.15
N ASP A 630 23.63 3.12 35.97
CA ASP A 630 23.45 3.97 34.80
C ASP A 630 22.02 3.79 34.26
N GLN A 631 21.34 4.91 33.97
CA GLN A 631 19.96 4.93 33.49
C GLN A 631 19.83 5.95 32.37
N THR A 632 19.01 5.66 31.37
CA THR A 632 18.72 6.60 30.28
C THR A 632 17.21 6.67 30.11
N ALA A 633 16.71 7.89 29.94
CA ALA A 633 15.33 8.17 29.60
C ALA A 633 15.28 9.26 28.55
N ASP A 634 14.23 9.29 27.76
CA ASP A 634 14.01 10.26 26.71
C ASP A 634 13.18 11.42 27.26
N LEU A 635 13.71 12.64 27.20
CA LEU A 635 12.96 13.85 27.51
C LEU A 635 12.35 14.39 26.21
N HIS A 636 11.05 14.24 26.09
CA HIS A 636 10.29 14.72 24.94
C HIS A 636 9.95 16.19 25.16
N TYR A 637 10.08 16.96 24.10
CA TYR A 637 9.69 18.36 24.04
C TYR A 637 8.65 18.59 22.95
N TRP A 638 7.47 19.00 23.36
CA TRP A 638 6.37 19.40 22.48
C TRP A 638 6.34 20.92 22.33
N HIS A 639 6.19 21.38 21.10
CA HIS A 639 5.90 22.78 20.80
C HIS A 639 4.78 22.87 19.74
N GLY A 640 3.57 23.20 20.18
CA GLY A 640 2.41 23.14 19.28
C GLY A 640 1.08 23.45 19.97
N PRO A 641 -0.06 23.15 19.30
CA PRO A 641 -1.37 23.44 19.83
C PRO A 641 -1.68 22.64 21.10
N GLN A 642 -2.11 23.34 22.16
CA GLN A 642 -2.56 22.73 23.41
C GLN A 642 -3.70 21.70 23.22
N ALA A 643 -4.56 21.90 22.23
CA ALA A 643 -5.65 20.97 21.91
C ALA A 643 -5.14 19.61 21.41
N ALA A 644 -3.96 19.55 20.77
CA ALA A 644 -3.34 18.30 20.33
C ALA A 644 -2.49 17.65 21.44
N LEU A 645 -1.94 18.46 22.34
CA LEU A 645 -1.03 18.00 23.40
C LEU A 645 -1.55 16.81 24.21
N LEU A 646 -2.84 16.80 24.61
CA LEU A 646 -3.37 15.69 25.41
C LEU A 646 -3.30 14.35 24.65
N GLN A 647 -3.62 14.37 23.35
CA GLN A 647 -3.56 13.18 22.51
C GLN A 647 -2.11 12.71 22.38
N THR A 648 -1.18 13.62 22.07
CA THR A 648 0.27 13.34 22.04
C THR A 648 0.77 12.73 23.35
N MET A 649 0.34 13.27 24.49
CA MET A 649 0.75 12.75 25.81
C MET A 649 0.16 11.37 26.10
N LEU A 650 -1.09 11.11 25.70
CA LEU A 650 -1.72 9.79 25.79
C LEU A 650 -1.04 8.78 24.86
N ASP A 651 -0.63 9.19 23.67
CA ASP A 651 0.10 8.35 22.72
C ASP A 651 1.48 7.98 23.25
N LEU A 652 2.17 8.91 23.93
CA LEU A 652 3.41 8.62 24.66
C LEU A 652 3.18 7.69 25.86
N GLU A 653 2.07 7.82 26.60
CA GLU A 653 1.74 6.83 27.64
C GLU A 653 1.43 5.46 27.06
N ASN A 654 0.70 5.41 25.94
CA ASN A 654 0.44 4.19 25.19
C ASN A 654 1.75 3.56 24.71
N SER A 655 2.72 4.34 24.20
CA SER A 655 4.07 3.88 23.88
C SER A 655 4.73 3.18 25.08
N ARG A 656 4.66 3.76 26.29
CA ARG A 656 5.17 3.11 27.51
C ARG A 656 4.46 1.80 27.84
N VAL A 657 3.15 1.72 27.64
CA VAL A 657 2.36 0.48 27.83
C VAL A 657 2.77 -0.58 26.80
N ILE A 658 2.94 -0.17 25.54
CA ILE A 658 3.38 -1.04 24.45
C ILE A 658 4.76 -1.59 24.75
N HIS A 659 5.73 -0.75 25.12
CA HIS A 659 7.10 -1.17 25.48
C HIS A 659 7.19 -2.10 26.69
N LYS A 660 6.14 -2.16 27.53
CA LYS A 660 6.04 -3.18 28.59
C LYS A 660 5.53 -4.52 28.04
N ALA A 661 4.51 -4.49 27.18
CA ALA A 661 3.83 -5.68 26.66
C ALA A 661 4.58 -6.37 25.51
N PHE A 662 5.11 -5.59 24.58
CA PHE A 662 5.69 -6.04 23.31
C PHE A 662 6.92 -5.24 22.94
N ARG A 663 7.87 -5.90 22.28
CA ARG A 663 8.91 -5.24 21.49
C ARG A 663 8.48 -5.28 20.03
N ILE A 664 8.40 -4.12 19.39
CA ILE A 664 8.12 -3.99 17.97
C ILE A 664 9.38 -3.46 17.29
N GLU A 665 9.88 -4.19 16.30
CA GLU A 665 11.07 -3.84 15.55
C GLU A 665 10.74 -3.77 14.07
N GLU A 666 11.17 -2.71 13.39
CA GLU A 666 11.10 -2.64 11.94
C GLU A 666 12.35 -3.30 11.36
N MET A 667 12.14 -4.23 10.43
CA MET A 667 13.18 -4.79 9.61
C MET A 667 13.39 -3.82 8.45
N GLU A 668 14.30 -2.86 8.61
CA GLU A 668 14.42 -1.73 7.69
C GLU A 668 14.66 -2.22 6.26
N ARG A 669 13.73 -1.84 5.37
CA ARG A 669 13.86 -2.10 3.95
C ARG A 669 14.89 -1.14 3.33
N PRO A 670 15.66 -1.57 2.32
CA PRO A 670 16.55 -0.68 1.58
C PRO A 670 15.79 0.51 0.96
N VAL A 671 16.29 1.73 1.18
CA VAL A 671 15.75 2.96 0.56
C VAL A 671 16.12 3.04 -0.92
N GLU A 672 17.37 2.70 -1.24
CA GLU A 672 17.86 2.58 -2.60
C GLU A 672 18.14 1.11 -2.89
N THR A 673 17.65 0.63 -4.03
CA THR A 673 17.97 -0.70 -4.54
C THR A 673 18.52 -0.57 -5.95
N PRO A 674 19.39 -1.48 -6.40
CA PRO A 674 19.89 -1.44 -7.78
C PRO A 674 18.79 -1.57 -8.85
N THR A 675 17.61 -2.05 -8.45
CA THR A 675 16.44 -2.24 -9.32
C THR A 675 15.35 -1.18 -9.09
N ASN A 676 15.60 -0.13 -8.29
CA ASN A 676 14.62 0.88 -7.90
C ASN A 676 13.28 0.28 -7.39
N SER A 677 13.35 -0.87 -6.71
CA SER A 677 12.20 -1.59 -6.18
C SER A 677 11.34 -0.71 -5.27
N TRP A 678 10.06 -0.59 -5.62
CA TRP A 678 9.04 0.01 -4.76
C TRP A 678 8.49 -1.07 -3.82
N MET A 679 9.18 -1.27 -2.70
CA MET A 679 8.98 -2.39 -1.76
C MET A 679 7.68 -2.30 -0.93
N ARG A 680 6.55 -2.64 -1.53
CA ARG A 680 5.23 -2.71 -0.89
C ARG A 680 4.87 -4.16 -0.59
N PHE A 681 4.92 -4.62 0.66
CA PHE A 681 4.92 -6.05 0.98
C PHE A 681 3.51 -6.67 1.05
N GLY A 682 3.31 -7.77 0.33
CA GLY A 682 2.02 -8.46 0.23
C GLY A 682 1.86 -9.62 1.23
N ALA A 683 2.85 -10.51 1.29
CA ALA A 683 2.83 -11.68 2.16
C ALA A 683 4.26 -12.12 2.53
N LEU A 684 4.40 -12.88 3.62
CA LEU A 684 5.67 -13.41 4.10
C LEU A 684 5.53 -14.85 4.58
N ASP A 685 6.62 -15.63 4.52
CA ASP A 685 6.75 -16.94 5.17
C ASP A 685 8.22 -17.28 5.48
N PHE A 686 8.46 -18.35 6.25
CA PHE A 686 9.79 -18.77 6.69
C PHE A 686 10.30 -19.99 5.91
N LEU A 687 11.61 -20.03 5.67
CA LEU A 687 12.28 -21.19 5.09
C LEU A 687 12.71 -22.18 6.20
N PRO A 688 12.20 -23.43 6.23
CA PRO A 688 12.63 -24.43 7.20
C PRO A 688 14.14 -24.68 7.15
N GLY A 689 14.79 -24.73 8.32
CA GLY A 689 16.22 -25.02 8.43
C GLY A 689 17.18 -23.90 7.99
N ARG A 690 16.65 -22.76 7.55
CA ARG A 690 17.37 -21.52 7.26
C ARG A 690 16.81 -20.41 8.14
N ASP A 691 17.67 -19.56 8.70
CA ASP A 691 17.22 -18.38 9.44
C ASP A 691 16.85 -17.26 8.45
N GLY A 692 15.82 -17.52 7.63
CA GLY A 692 15.48 -16.70 6.47
C GLY A 692 13.98 -16.54 6.25
N ILE A 693 13.60 -15.34 5.85
CA ILE A 693 12.21 -14.95 5.54
C ILE A 693 12.12 -14.70 4.04
N VAL A 694 11.06 -15.20 3.42
CA VAL A 694 10.69 -14.82 2.05
C VAL A 694 9.49 -13.89 2.09
N VAL A 695 9.58 -12.76 1.38
CA VAL A 695 8.51 -11.75 1.34
C VAL A 695 8.21 -11.35 -0.10
N THR A 696 6.93 -11.22 -0.44
CA THR A 696 6.49 -10.75 -1.75
C THR A 696 6.28 -9.24 -1.76
N THR A 697 6.54 -8.59 -2.89
CA THR A 697 6.12 -7.21 -3.13
C THR A 697 4.94 -7.17 -4.08
N TRP A 698 4.05 -6.20 -3.89
CA TRP A 698 2.89 -6.00 -4.76
C TRP A 698 3.25 -5.70 -6.21
N SER A 699 4.45 -5.14 -6.42
CA SER A 699 5.01 -4.85 -7.74
C SER A 699 5.60 -6.08 -8.46
N GLY A 700 5.54 -7.28 -7.86
CA GLY A 700 5.87 -8.52 -8.58
C GLY A 700 7.19 -9.18 -8.20
N GLU A 701 7.79 -8.84 -7.06
CA GLU A 701 9.08 -9.40 -6.63
C GLU A 701 8.94 -10.34 -5.44
N VAL A 702 9.95 -11.17 -5.25
CA VAL A 702 10.16 -11.93 -4.02
C VAL A 702 11.56 -11.68 -3.51
N TRP A 703 11.66 -11.33 -2.22
CA TRP A 703 12.90 -11.07 -1.52
C TRP A 703 13.13 -12.11 -0.45
N LEU A 704 14.36 -12.60 -0.37
CA LEU A 704 14.90 -13.39 0.73
C LEU A 704 15.63 -12.47 1.69
N ILE A 705 15.32 -12.57 2.97
CA ILE A 705 15.88 -11.74 4.04
C ILE A 705 16.50 -12.64 5.09
N GLU A 706 17.78 -12.40 5.40
CA GLU A 706 18.55 -13.20 6.35
C GLU A 706 19.41 -12.31 7.25
N PRO A 707 19.82 -12.78 8.44
CA PRO A 707 20.89 -12.14 9.21
C PRO A 707 22.19 -12.05 8.41
N ASP A 708 22.88 -10.91 8.49
CA ASP A 708 24.21 -10.75 7.90
C ASP A 708 25.31 -11.35 8.82
N GLY A 709 25.64 -12.60 8.58
CA GLY A 709 26.66 -13.34 9.35
C GLY A 709 26.17 -13.73 10.74
N GLU A 710 26.99 -13.48 11.78
CA GLU A 710 26.60 -13.76 13.17
C GLU A 710 25.80 -12.60 13.81
N ASP A 711 25.77 -11.43 13.17
CA ASP A 711 25.06 -10.24 13.68
C ASP A 711 23.59 -10.27 13.25
N ARG A 712 22.71 -10.55 14.22
CA ARG A 712 21.25 -10.57 14.01
C ARG A 712 20.60 -9.19 13.92
N SER A 713 21.37 -8.12 14.15
CA SER A 713 20.89 -6.74 13.99
C SER A 713 21.08 -6.22 12.56
N ALA A 714 21.90 -6.88 11.74
CA ALA A 714 22.06 -6.57 10.33
C ALA A 714 21.31 -7.59 9.47
N LEU A 715 20.64 -7.12 8.42
CA LEU A 715 19.88 -7.94 7.48
C LEU A 715 20.43 -7.83 6.08
N GLN A 716 20.62 -8.98 5.43
CA GLN A 716 20.94 -9.14 4.02
C GLN A 716 19.66 -9.37 3.23
N TRP A 717 19.35 -8.47 2.30
CA TRP A 717 18.18 -8.57 1.41
C TRP A 717 18.61 -9.05 0.02
N THR A 718 18.08 -10.16 -0.47
CA THR A 718 18.38 -10.70 -1.79
C THR A 718 17.11 -10.85 -2.61
N ARG A 719 17.02 -10.18 -3.77
CA ARG A 719 15.91 -10.39 -4.73
C ARG A 719 16.08 -11.77 -5.37
N ILE A 720 15.12 -12.67 -5.15
CA ILE A 720 15.17 -14.05 -5.65
C ILE A 720 14.23 -14.29 -6.83
N ALA A 721 13.23 -13.42 -7.03
CA ALA A 721 12.31 -13.48 -8.16
C ALA A 721 11.72 -12.09 -8.50
N SER A 722 11.22 -11.96 -9.73
CA SER A 722 10.60 -10.74 -10.26
C SER A 722 9.54 -11.03 -11.32
N GLY A 723 8.84 -9.99 -11.78
CA GLY A 723 7.88 -10.07 -12.90
C GLY A 723 6.54 -10.75 -12.60
N LEU A 724 6.26 -11.13 -11.34
CA LEU A 724 5.03 -11.83 -10.94
C LEU A 724 3.81 -10.89 -10.92
N ASN A 725 2.60 -11.42 -11.15
CA ASN A 725 1.39 -10.62 -11.24
C ASN A 725 0.78 -10.35 -9.85
N GLN A 726 1.16 -9.23 -9.25
CA GLN A 726 0.60 -8.71 -7.98
C GLN A 726 0.55 -9.79 -6.87
N PRO A 727 1.70 -10.34 -6.47
CA PRO A 727 1.76 -11.49 -5.57
C PRO A 727 1.40 -11.10 -4.12
N LEU A 728 0.16 -11.36 -3.73
CA LEU A 728 -0.39 -11.09 -2.38
C LEU A 728 -0.58 -12.38 -1.55
N GLY A 729 0.13 -13.45 -1.92
CA GLY A 729 0.21 -14.68 -1.14
C GLY A 729 1.53 -15.40 -1.37
N ILE A 730 2.10 -15.93 -0.30
CA ILE A 730 3.28 -16.80 -0.32
C ILE A 730 3.11 -17.87 0.74
N ALA A 731 3.58 -19.07 0.45
CA ALA A 731 3.63 -20.16 1.42
C ALA A 731 4.82 -21.06 1.11
N VAL A 732 5.48 -21.56 2.15
CA VAL A 732 6.62 -22.46 2.04
C VAL A 732 6.21 -23.88 2.43
N ARG A 733 6.44 -24.83 1.53
CA ARG A 733 6.16 -26.26 1.74
C ARG A 733 7.45 -27.06 1.70
N ASN A 734 7.98 -27.42 2.87
CA ASN A 734 9.36 -27.91 3.00
C ASN A 734 10.33 -26.84 2.46
N ASP A 735 11.02 -27.08 1.35
CA ASP A 735 11.89 -26.11 0.71
C ASP A 735 11.24 -25.44 -0.54
N GLU A 736 9.98 -25.75 -0.84
CA GLU A 736 9.27 -25.17 -1.99
C GLU A 736 8.71 -23.80 -1.64
N ILE A 737 9.14 -22.76 -2.36
CA ILE A 737 8.54 -21.42 -2.27
C ILE A 737 7.40 -21.34 -3.29
N LEU A 738 6.16 -21.25 -2.80
CA LEU A 738 4.95 -21.13 -3.60
C LEU A 738 4.41 -19.70 -3.51
N VAL A 739 4.19 -19.07 -4.65
CA VAL A 739 3.74 -17.67 -4.74
C VAL A 739 2.41 -17.61 -5.47
N LEU A 740 1.42 -16.96 -4.86
CA LEU A 740 0.12 -16.69 -5.45
C LEU A 740 0.11 -15.30 -6.09
N GLY A 741 0.05 -15.28 -7.41
CA GLY A 741 -0.35 -14.09 -8.18
C GLY A 741 -1.86 -14.08 -8.44
N ARG A 742 -2.36 -13.02 -9.08
CA ARG A 742 -3.76 -12.98 -9.56
C ARG A 742 -4.08 -14.09 -10.57
N ASP A 743 -3.07 -14.52 -11.31
CA ASP A 743 -3.13 -15.36 -12.49
C ASP A 743 -2.88 -16.85 -12.22
N GLN A 744 -2.01 -17.18 -11.25
CA GLN A 744 -1.58 -18.56 -10.97
C GLN A 744 -0.87 -18.70 -9.61
N VAL A 745 -0.63 -19.97 -9.22
CA VAL A 745 0.32 -20.35 -8.18
C VAL A 745 1.61 -20.84 -8.83
N THR A 746 2.71 -20.15 -8.54
CA THR A 746 4.04 -20.39 -9.10
C THR A 746 4.98 -20.99 -8.05
N ARG A 747 5.67 -22.07 -8.38
CA ARG A 747 6.82 -22.56 -7.59
C ARG A 747 8.10 -21.91 -8.12
N LEU A 748 8.88 -21.31 -7.23
CA LEU A 748 10.17 -20.73 -7.56
C LEU A 748 11.26 -21.78 -7.40
N VAL A 749 11.97 -22.11 -8.48
CA VAL A 749 13.02 -23.14 -8.50
C VAL A 749 14.35 -22.53 -8.94
N ASP A 750 15.33 -22.58 -8.04
CA ASP A 750 16.75 -22.35 -8.33
C ASP A 750 17.37 -23.68 -8.80
N LEU A 751 17.80 -23.72 -10.06
CA LEU A 751 18.38 -24.91 -10.69
C LEU A 751 19.90 -24.91 -10.62
N ASN A 752 20.53 -23.77 -10.33
CA ASN A 752 21.96 -23.56 -10.48
C ASN A 752 22.69 -23.29 -9.14
N GLY A 753 21.95 -23.04 -8.05
CA GLY A 753 22.44 -22.83 -6.70
C GLY A 753 22.99 -21.43 -6.43
N ASP A 754 22.49 -20.40 -7.12
CA ASP A 754 22.84 -19.00 -6.92
C ASP A 754 21.80 -18.19 -6.13
N LEU A 755 20.75 -18.85 -5.64
CA LEU A 755 19.61 -18.29 -4.91
C LEU A 755 18.60 -17.51 -5.77
N VAL A 756 18.82 -17.37 -7.08
CA VAL A 756 17.91 -16.69 -7.99
C VAL A 756 17.05 -17.72 -8.71
N THR A 757 15.78 -17.38 -8.98
CA THR A 757 14.84 -18.29 -9.63
C THR A 757 15.19 -18.47 -11.11
N ASP A 758 15.52 -19.70 -11.51
CA ASP A 758 15.74 -20.09 -12.90
C ASP A 758 14.46 -20.63 -13.55
N PHE A 759 13.56 -21.25 -12.78
CA PHE A 759 12.31 -21.80 -13.28
C PHE A 759 11.12 -21.38 -12.41
N TYR A 760 10.25 -20.56 -13.00
CA TYR A 760 8.95 -20.16 -12.49
C TYR A 760 7.94 -21.20 -12.94
N GLU A 761 7.84 -22.27 -12.16
CA GLU A 761 7.02 -23.42 -12.51
C GLU A 761 5.56 -23.17 -12.17
N ASN A 762 4.68 -23.37 -13.15
CA ASN A 762 3.24 -23.32 -12.93
C ASN A 762 2.78 -24.57 -12.18
N ILE A 763 2.39 -24.40 -10.91
CA ILE A 763 1.74 -25.46 -10.12
C ILE A 763 0.26 -25.53 -10.47
N ASN A 764 -0.41 -24.38 -10.51
CA ASN A 764 -1.81 -24.27 -10.89
C ASN A 764 -2.10 -22.89 -11.49
N ASN A 765 -2.72 -22.86 -12.67
CA ASN A 765 -3.16 -21.64 -13.34
C ASN A 765 -4.66 -21.60 -13.61
N ASP A 766 -5.46 -22.34 -12.82
CA ASP A 766 -6.94 -22.36 -12.97
C ASP A 766 -7.58 -21.04 -12.54
N SER A 767 -6.88 -20.25 -11.71
CA SER A 767 -7.34 -18.92 -11.27
C SER A 767 -7.80 -18.12 -12.48
N MET A 768 -9.02 -17.62 -12.47
CA MET A 768 -9.52 -16.78 -13.56
C MET A 768 -9.18 -15.32 -13.29
N ASN A 769 -8.73 -14.61 -14.33
CA ASN A 769 -8.31 -13.22 -14.23
C ASN A 769 -8.97 -12.38 -15.32
N SER A 770 -9.40 -11.16 -14.98
CA SER A 770 -9.92 -10.17 -15.92
C SER A 770 -9.01 -8.95 -16.01
N GLU A 771 -9.35 -8.01 -16.89
CA GLU A 771 -8.68 -6.70 -16.95
C GLU A 771 -8.95 -5.85 -15.70
N HIS A 772 -10.01 -6.18 -14.96
CA HIS A 772 -10.46 -5.39 -13.84
C HIS A 772 -9.55 -5.57 -12.64
N PHE A 773 -8.69 -4.59 -12.36
CA PHE A 773 -7.70 -4.69 -11.30
C PHE A 773 -8.23 -5.07 -9.91
N HIS A 774 -9.38 -4.52 -9.48
CA HIS A 774 -9.95 -4.78 -8.15
C HIS A 774 -10.56 -6.19 -8.07
N GLU A 775 -9.71 -7.21 -8.07
CA GLU A 775 -10.04 -8.62 -7.93
C GLU A 775 -8.87 -9.45 -7.35
N PRO A 776 -8.10 -8.96 -6.36
CA PRO A 776 -6.87 -9.62 -5.90
C PRO A 776 -7.12 -11.08 -5.48
N ALA A 777 -6.06 -11.88 -5.60
CA ALA A 777 -5.96 -13.20 -5.00
C ALA A 777 -5.05 -13.08 -3.76
N THR A 778 -5.54 -13.45 -2.57
CA THR A 778 -4.84 -13.20 -1.30
C THR A 778 -4.86 -14.43 -0.39
N GLY A 779 -3.94 -14.43 0.60
CA GLY A 779 -3.98 -15.38 1.70
C GLY A 779 -3.68 -16.82 1.29
N LEU A 780 -2.58 -17.06 0.56
CA LEU A 780 -2.15 -18.42 0.25
C LEU A 780 -1.86 -19.19 1.55
N GLN A 781 -2.52 -20.33 1.74
CA GLN A 781 -2.37 -21.21 2.91
C GLN A 781 -2.16 -22.66 2.47
N ILE A 782 -1.45 -23.43 3.29
CA ILE A 782 -1.21 -24.86 3.08
C ILE A 782 -1.75 -25.60 4.30
N ASP A 783 -2.54 -26.65 4.08
CA ASP A 783 -2.95 -27.54 5.17
C ASP A 783 -1.97 -28.69 5.41
N GLN A 784 -2.21 -29.47 6.47
CA GLN A 784 -1.37 -30.62 6.82
C GLN A 784 -1.32 -31.72 5.75
N SER A 785 -2.27 -31.74 4.80
CA SER A 785 -2.29 -32.68 3.67
C SER A 785 -1.56 -32.13 2.43
N GLY A 786 -1.02 -30.91 2.51
CA GLY A 786 -0.34 -30.24 1.42
C GLY A 786 -1.25 -29.57 0.39
N ARG A 787 -2.57 -29.52 0.64
CA ARG A 787 -3.54 -28.81 -0.23
C ARG A 787 -3.38 -27.31 -0.06
N LEU A 788 -3.60 -26.56 -1.13
CA LEU A 788 -3.46 -25.09 -1.13
C LEU A 788 -4.84 -24.42 -1.04
N TYR A 789 -4.90 -23.25 -0.43
CA TYR A 789 -6.11 -22.46 -0.30
C TYR A 789 -5.81 -20.99 -0.55
N TYR A 790 -6.74 -20.28 -1.19
CA TYR A 790 -6.67 -18.84 -1.36
C TYR A 790 -8.04 -18.20 -1.56
N LEU A 791 -8.13 -16.90 -1.29
CA LEU A 791 -9.33 -16.10 -1.54
C LEU A 791 -9.18 -15.32 -2.84
N LYS A 792 -10.22 -15.32 -3.66
CA LYS A 792 -10.34 -14.49 -4.86
C LYS A 792 -11.44 -13.45 -4.64
N ALA A 793 -11.08 -12.17 -4.68
CA ALA A 793 -12.03 -11.09 -4.50
C ALA A 793 -13.07 -11.01 -5.63
N ALA A 794 -14.22 -10.39 -5.34
CA ALA A 794 -15.18 -10.01 -6.36
C ALA A 794 -14.69 -8.75 -7.10
N ARG A 795 -15.34 -8.42 -8.22
CA ARG A 795 -15.05 -7.17 -8.93
C ARG A 795 -15.62 -6.00 -8.16
N HIS A 796 -14.79 -5.00 -7.88
CA HIS A 796 -15.26 -3.78 -7.25
C HIS A 796 -16.32 -3.06 -8.11
N ALA A 797 -17.48 -2.76 -7.51
CA ALA A 797 -18.56 -1.99 -8.12
C ALA A 797 -19.10 -2.55 -9.46
N LYS A 798 -18.89 -3.85 -9.74
CA LYS A 798 -19.33 -4.51 -10.98
C LYS A 798 -19.76 -5.95 -10.71
N ASP A 799 -20.69 -6.44 -11.54
CA ASP A 799 -21.01 -7.86 -11.57
C ASP A 799 -19.80 -8.71 -11.99
N ALA A 800 -19.69 -9.88 -11.36
CA ALA A 800 -18.68 -10.86 -11.71
C ALA A 800 -18.85 -11.36 -13.16
N CYS A 801 -17.72 -11.48 -13.86
CA CYS A 801 -17.66 -11.95 -15.24
C CYS A 801 -17.11 -13.39 -15.38
N HIS A 802 -16.74 -14.03 -14.27
CA HIS A 802 -16.28 -15.42 -14.23
C HIS A 802 -16.56 -16.06 -12.86
N PRO A 803 -16.60 -17.41 -12.76
CA PRO A 803 -17.04 -18.11 -11.56
C PRO A 803 -16.16 -17.93 -10.31
N HIS A 804 -14.87 -17.64 -10.44
CA HIS A 804 -13.98 -17.50 -9.29
C HIS A 804 -14.11 -16.16 -8.53
N HIS A 805 -14.91 -15.19 -9.00
CA HIS A 805 -15.06 -13.91 -8.29
C HIS A 805 -15.75 -14.06 -6.95
N GLY A 806 -15.14 -13.55 -5.88
CA GLY A 806 -15.72 -13.58 -4.54
C GLY A 806 -15.84 -15.00 -3.99
N THR A 807 -14.76 -15.78 -4.08
CA THR A 807 -14.73 -17.20 -3.69
C THR A 807 -13.52 -17.56 -2.83
N LEU A 808 -13.68 -18.60 -2.01
CA LEU A 808 -12.60 -19.36 -1.40
C LEU A 808 -12.31 -20.57 -2.29
N VAL A 809 -11.08 -20.69 -2.77
CA VAL A 809 -10.65 -21.74 -3.68
C VAL A 809 -9.66 -22.66 -2.97
N ARG A 810 -9.85 -23.98 -3.14
CA ARG A 810 -8.91 -25.02 -2.74
C ARG A 810 -8.28 -25.64 -3.98
N ILE A 811 -6.98 -25.89 -3.93
CA ILE A 811 -6.22 -26.61 -4.94
C ILE A 811 -5.74 -27.94 -4.33
N SER A 812 -5.80 -29.02 -5.12
CA SER A 812 -5.20 -30.30 -4.74
C SER A 812 -3.72 -30.17 -4.39
N ASP A 813 -3.19 -31.11 -3.62
CA ASP A 813 -1.79 -31.14 -3.18
C ASP A 813 -0.80 -31.18 -4.35
N ASP A 814 -1.18 -31.83 -5.45
CA ASP A 814 -0.44 -31.92 -6.71
C ASP A 814 -0.68 -30.75 -7.69
N GLY A 815 -1.53 -29.78 -7.34
CA GLY A 815 -1.84 -28.62 -8.16
C GLY A 815 -2.79 -28.87 -9.34
N SER A 816 -3.27 -30.09 -9.54
CA SER A 816 -4.01 -30.49 -10.75
C SER A 816 -5.48 -30.07 -10.82
N GLU A 817 -6.12 -29.76 -9.68
CA GLU A 817 -7.54 -29.42 -9.63
C GLU A 817 -7.83 -28.30 -8.64
N SER A 818 -8.62 -27.31 -9.08
CA SER A 818 -9.21 -26.27 -8.22
C SER A 818 -10.69 -26.52 -7.95
N THR A 819 -11.12 -26.33 -6.69
CA THR A 819 -12.51 -26.41 -6.25
C THR A 819 -12.91 -25.13 -5.50
N VAL A 820 -14.03 -24.51 -5.87
CA VAL A 820 -14.65 -23.45 -5.06
C VAL A 820 -15.30 -24.07 -3.83
N LEU A 821 -14.86 -23.66 -2.63
CA LEU A 821 -15.40 -24.16 -1.36
C LEU A 821 -16.52 -23.29 -0.80
N ALA A 822 -16.44 -21.98 -0.98
CA ALA A 822 -17.42 -21.01 -0.47
C ALA A 822 -17.44 -19.76 -1.34
N SER A 823 -18.51 -18.98 -1.25
CA SER A 823 -18.76 -17.82 -2.12
C SER A 823 -19.31 -16.61 -1.36
N GLY A 824 -19.59 -15.52 -2.09
CA GLY A 824 -20.22 -14.34 -1.51
C GLY A 824 -19.26 -13.39 -0.79
N PHE A 825 -17.97 -13.43 -1.13
CA PHE A 825 -16.99 -12.46 -0.63
C PHE A 825 -16.93 -11.23 -1.56
N ARG A 826 -16.68 -10.03 -1.01
CA ARG A 826 -16.52 -8.79 -1.78
C ARG A 826 -15.06 -8.46 -2.01
N ALA A 827 -14.37 -8.07 -0.96
CA ALA A 827 -12.96 -7.68 -0.94
C ALA A 827 -12.28 -8.35 0.27
N PRO A 828 -12.22 -9.69 0.27
CA PRO A 828 -11.57 -10.41 1.36
C PRO A 828 -10.07 -10.16 1.36
N ASN A 829 -9.49 -9.98 2.55
CA ASN A 829 -8.06 -9.72 2.69
C ASN A 829 -7.44 -10.63 3.76
N GLY A 830 -6.80 -11.70 3.31
CA GLY A 830 -6.18 -12.69 4.20
C GLY A 830 -7.08 -13.86 4.55
N LEU A 831 -6.45 -15.01 4.76
CA LEU A 831 -7.08 -16.31 5.01
C LEU A 831 -6.31 -17.02 6.11
N LEU A 832 -7.02 -17.60 7.06
CA LEU A 832 -6.51 -18.61 7.97
C LEU A 832 -7.19 -19.94 7.65
N VAL A 833 -6.40 -21.00 7.47
CA VAL A 833 -6.87 -22.38 7.47
C VAL A 833 -6.57 -22.93 8.86
N ASP A 834 -7.61 -23.19 9.64
CA ASP A 834 -7.52 -23.71 11.00
C ASP A 834 -7.84 -25.23 11.01
N GLU A 835 -7.79 -25.86 12.18
CA GLU A 835 -8.11 -27.28 12.32
C GLU A 835 -9.57 -27.59 11.95
N ASN A 836 -9.83 -28.85 11.55
CA ASN A 836 -11.18 -29.38 11.25
C ASN A 836 -11.92 -28.70 10.08
N ASP A 837 -11.20 -28.29 9.03
CA ASP A 837 -11.75 -27.60 7.84
C ASP A 837 -12.54 -26.32 8.21
N VAL A 838 -12.07 -25.61 9.24
CA VAL A 838 -12.57 -24.28 9.62
C VAL A 838 -11.66 -23.23 9.00
N TYR A 839 -12.25 -22.21 8.37
CA TYR A 839 -11.47 -21.13 7.77
C TYR A 839 -11.90 -19.77 8.32
N PHE A 840 -10.97 -18.81 8.37
CA PHE A 840 -11.31 -17.43 8.74
C PHE A 840 -10.83 -16.45 7.67
N CYS A 841 -11.65 -15.44 7.39
CA CYS A 841 -11.24 -14.31 6.59
C CYS A 841 -11.94 -13.04 7.04
N SER A 842 -11.30 -11.89 6.83
CA SER A 842 -11.99 -10.61 6.85
C SER A 842 -12.63 -10.32 5.48
N ASP A 843 -13.64 -9.46 5.47
CA ASP A 843 -14.21 -8.89 4.26
C ASP A 843 -14.62 -7.43 4.50
N GLN A 844 -14.42 -6.58 3.49
CA GLN A 844 -14.52 -5.13 3.64
C GLN A 844 -15.88 -4.60 3.20
N GLU A 845 -16.34 -3.55 3.88
CA GLU A 845 -17.59 -2.82 3.65
C GLU A 845 -17.71 -2.33 2.20
N GLY A 846 -18.91 -2.50 1.63
CA GLY A 846 -19.31 -1.90 0.37
C GLY A 846 -20.61 -2.51 -0.15
N HIS A 847 -20.74 -2.66 -1.47
CA HIS A 847 -21.94 -3.22 -2.09
C HIS A 847 -22.23 -4.64 -1.58
N TRP A 848 -23.46 -4.88 -1.12
CA TRP A 848 -23.89 -6.14 -0.48
C TRP A 848 -23.12 -6.52 0.79
N MET A 849 -22.28 -5.61 1.30
CA MET A 849 -21.46 -5.82 2.49
C MET A 849 -21.66 -4.63 3.45
N PRO A 850 -22.65 -4.72 4.38
CA PRO A 850 -23.14 -3.56 5.12
C PRO A 850 -22.14 -2.89 6.06
N ALA A 851 -21.15 -3.64 6.53
CA ALA A 851 -20.04 -3.20 7.36
C ALA A 851 -18.87 -4.17 7.13
N ASN A 852 -17.69 -3.87 7.69
CA ASN A 852 -16.60 -4.82 7.68
C ASN A 852 -16.96 -6.05 8.53
N ARG A 853 -16.38 -7.21 8.24
CA ARG A 853 -16.70 -8.45 8.97
C ARG A 853 -15.52 -9.41 9.03
N ILE A 854 -15.51 -10.25 10.05
CA ILE A 854 -14.69 -11.46 10.16
C ILE A 854 -15.61 -12.67 10.02
N ASN A 855 -15.34 -13.50 9.03
CA ASN A 855 -16.06 -14.73 8.75
C ASN A 855 -15.39 -15.91 9.43
N ARG A 856 -16.20 -16.79 10.02
CA ARG A 856 -15.84 -18.19 10.22
C ARG A 856 -16.53 -18.99 9.12
N ILE A 857 -15.76 -19.63 8.27
CA ILE A 857 -16.20 -20.17 6.98
C ILE A 857 -16.37 -21.67 7.06
N GLU A 858 -17.46 -22.15 6.46
CA GLU A 858 -17.74 -23.56 6.26
C GLU A 858 -17.96 -23.83 4.76
N PRO A 859 -17.53 -24.99 4.23
CA PRO A 859 -17.77 -25.33 2.83
C PRO A 859 -19.26 -25.30 2.45
N GLY A 860 -19.58 -24.66 1.32
CA GLY A 860 -20.93 -24.40 0.83
C GLY A 860 -21.57 -23.10 1.34
N GLY A 861 -20.87 -22.34 2.21
CA GLY A 861 -21.36 -21.08 2.75
C GLY A 861 -21.38 -19.93 1.73
N PHE A 862 -22.30 -18.98 1.93
CA PHE A 862 -22.43 -17.73 1.17
C PHE A 862 -22.34 -16.52 2.11
N TYR A 863 -21.31 -15.69 1.92
CA TYR A 863 -20.95 -14.64 2.88
C TYR A 863 -21.48 -13.24 2.52
N GLY A 864 -22.50 -13.17 1.66
CA GLY A 864 -23.40 -12.01 1.54
C GLY A 864 -23.25 -11.16 0.28
N ASN A 865 -22.11 -11.19 -0.41
CA ASN A 865 -21.95 -10.42 -1.66
C ASN A 865 -22.64 -11.10 -2.85
N LYS A 866 -23.75 -10.53 -3.32
CA LYS A 866 -24.50 -11.06 -4.47
C LYS A 866 -23.80 -10.92 -5.82
N TRP A 867 -22.73 -10.14 -5.91
CA TRP A 867 -21.92 -10.03 -7.12
C TRP A 867 -20.81 -11.08 -7.21
N THR A 868 -20.90 -12.17 -6.43
CA THR A 868 -20.03 -13.35 -6.58
C THR A 868 -20.18 -14.02 -7.95
N GLY A 869 -19.14 -14.66 -8.46
CA GLY A 869 -19.16 -15.46 -9.68
C GLY A 869 -19.87 -16.81 -9.55
N HIS A 870 -20.03 -17.31 -8.32
CA HIS A 870 -20.56 -18.65 -8.06
C HIS A 870 -22.09 -18.71 -7.99
N GLU A 871 -22.65 -19.92 -7.94
CA GLU A 871 -24.09 -20.22 -8.07
C GLU A 871 -24.96 -19.82 -6.85
N ASP A 872 -24.65 -18.70 -6.18
CA ASP A 872 -25.33 -18.26 -4.94
C ASP A 872 -26.01 -16.88 -5.06
N ARG A 873 -25.97 -16.24 -6.23
CA ARG A 873 -26.48 -14.87 -6.45
C ARG A 873 -27.97 -14.69 -6.09
N ASP A 874 -28.75 -15.76 -6.25
CA ASP A 874 -30.19 -15.76 -6.01
C ASP A 874 -30.57 -16.00 -4.53
N ARG A 875 -29.61 -16.31 -3.65
CA ARG A 875 -29.88 -16.50 -2.22
C ARG A 875 -30.51 -15.26 -1.60
N THR A 876 -31.49 -15.46 -0.73
CA THR A 876 -32.22 -14.39 -0.02
C THR A 876 -31.71 -14.16 1.41
N ASP A 877 -30.69 -14.91 1.81
CA ASP A 877 -30.00 -14.81 3.09
C ASP A 877 -28.49 -14.98 2.88
N TYR A 878 -27.74 -14.89 3.97
CA TYR A 878 -26.30 -15.10 4.00
C TYR A 878 -25.87 -15.71 5.33
N ASP A 879 -24.75 -16.41 5.31
CA ASP A 879 -24.12 -17.00 6.47
C ASP A 879 -23.51 -15.89 7.36
N ARG A 880 -23.85 -15.91 8.65
CA ARG A 880 -23.53 -14.83 9.59
C ARG A 880 -22.03 -14.81 9.92
N PRO A 881 -21.41 -13.62 10.09
CA PRO A 881 -20.01 -13.55 10.47
C PRO A 881 -19.80 -13.92 11.93
N LEU A 882 -18.56 -14.25 12.29
CA LEU A 882 -18.13 -14.30 13.69
C LEU A 882 -18.30 -12.92 14.33
N ALA A 883 -17.82 -11.87 13.64
CA ALA A 883 -17.90 -10.49 14.11
C ALA A 883 -18.14 -9.53 12.95
N TRP A 884 -19.05 -8.58 13.15
CA TRP A 884 -19.09 -7.33 12.40
C TRP A 884 -18.11 -6.33 13.02
N ILE A 885 -17.54 -5.48 12.17
CA ILE A 885 -16.62 -4.42 12.56
C ILE A 885 -17.07 -3.13 11.87
N HIS A 886 -17.43 -2.14 12.67
CA HIS A 886 -17.80 -0.83 12.17
C HIS A 886 -16.57 -0.10 11.59
N PRO A 887 -16.69 0.63 10.47
CA PRO A 887 -15.55 1.31 9.83
C PRO A 887 -14.80 2.32 10.72
N SER A 888 -15.44 2.82 11.79
CA SER A 888 -14.77 3.70 12.78
C SER A 888 -13.86 2.95 13.76
N VAL A 889 -13.99 1.62 13.86
CA VAL A 889 -13.13 0.77 14.70
C VAL A 889 -11.97 0.25 13.86
N ASP A 890 -12.29 -0.28 12.69
CA ASP A 890 -11.33 -0.67 11.67
C ASP A 890 -11.98 -0.46 10.30
N ARG A 891 -11.40 0.42 9.48
CA ARG A 891 -11.90 0.74 8.14
C ARG A 891 -11.63 -0.37 7.12
N SER A 892 -10.64 -1.23 7.37
CA SER A 892 -10.19 -2.24 6.41
C SER A 892 -9.44 -3.37 7.13
N PRO A 893 -10.17 -4.31 7.78
CA PRO A 893 -9.55 -5.47 8.39
C PRO A 893 -8.88 -6.37 7.34
N SER A 894 -7.85 -7.11 7.77
CA SER A 894 -7.07 -8.03 6.93
C SER A 894 -6.96 -9.42 7.57
N SER A 895 -5.77 -10.04 7.60
CA SER A 895 -5.61 -11.46 7.89
C SER A 895 -5.93 -11.82 9.33
N GLN A 896 -6.42 -13.05 9.54
CA GLN A 896 -6.54 -13.67 10.87
C GLN A 896 -5.36 -14.60 11.11
N LEU A 897 -4.96 -14.75 12.37
CA LEU A 897 -3.86 -15.62 12.80
C LEU A 897 -4.21 -16.29 14.14
N ARG A 898 -3.95 -17.57 14.27
CA ARG A 898 -4.02 -18.28 15.56
C ARG A 898 -2.66 -18.15 16.25
N ILE A 899 -2.66 -17.76 17.52
CA ILE A 899 -1.46 -17.79 18.36
C ILE A 899 -1.22 -19.25 18.78
N ASP A 900 -0.03 -19.77 18.48
CA ASP A 900 0.39 -21.12 18.85
C ASP A 900 1.81 -21.05 19.45
N ASP A 901 1.96 -20.26 20.51
CA ASP A 901 3.23 -20.15 21.23
C ASP A 901 2.99 -19.74 22.70
N PRO A 902 3.37 -20.58 23.68
CA PRO A 902 3.18 -20.31 25.10
C PRO A 902 3.87 -19.05 25.64
N SER A 903 4.87 -18.50 24.94
CA SER A 903 5.54 -17.25 25.33
C SER A 903 4.61 -16.03 25.30
N TRP A 904 3.49 -16.13 24.57
CA TRP A 904 2.43 -15.11 24.54
C TRP A 904 1.49 -15.16 25.76
N GLY A 905 1.72 -16.09 26.70
CA GLY A 905 1.04 -16.13 27.99
C GLY A 905 -0.46 -16.33 27.87
N MET A 906 -1.27 -15.39 28.38
CA MET A 906 -2.74 -15.51 28.36
C MET A 906 -3.36 -15.39 26.96
N LEU A 907 -2.57 -14.99 25.95
CA LEU A 907 -2.99 -14.91 24.55
C LEU A 907 -2.75 -16.20 23.77
N ASP A 908 -2.00 -17.16 24.33
CA ASP A 908 -1.75 -18.45 23.69
C ASP A 908 -3.08 -19.17 23.32
N GLY A 909 -3.16 -19.73 22.10
CA GLY A 909 -4.35 -20.35 21.53
C GLY A 909 -5.44 -19.39 21.02
N ARG A 910 -5.29 -18.08 21.20
CA ARG A 910 -6.32 -17.10 20.79
C ARG A 910 -6.17 -16.65 19.34
N LEU A 911 -7.25 -16.10 18.78
CA LEU A 911 -7.27 -15.58 17.42
C LEU A 911 -6.93 -14.08 17.39
N LEU A 912 -6.07 -13.68 16.47
CA LEU A 912 -5.72 -12.29 16.16
C LEU A 912 -6.35 -11.85 14.85
N GLY A 913 -6.69 -10.58 14.76
CA GLY A 913 -7.06 -9.90 13.51
C GLY A 913 -6.07 -8.77 13.21
N LEU A 914 -5.54 -8.76 12.00
CA LEU A 914 -4.71 -7.67 11.50
C LEU A 914 -5.58 -6.61 10.80
N SER A 915 -5.08 -5.38 10.71
CA SER A 915 -5.75 -4.29 10.00
C SER A 915 -4.87 -3.66 8.93
N TYR A 916 -5.33 -3.75 7.68
CA TYR A 916 -4.81 -2.93 6.60
C TYR A 916 -5.17 -1.45 6.79
N GLY A 917 -6.35 -1.19 7.37
CA GLY A 917 -6.90 0.14 7.52
C GLY A 917 -6.17 1.01 8.54
N THR A 918 -5.73 0.44 9.65
CA THR A 918 -5.17 1.20 10.79
C THR A 918 -3.75 0.80 11.16
N GLY A 919 -3.25 -0.32 10.62
CA GLY A 919 -1.98 -0.92 11.03
C GLY A 919 -2.03 -1.56 12.42
N ALA A 920 -3.21 -1.67 13.05
CA ALA A 920 -3.39 -2.25 14.37
C ALA A 920 -3.55 -3.77 14.34
N VAL A 921 -3.29 -4.40 15.48
CA VAL A 921 -3.61 -5.80 15.75
C VAL A 921 -4.70 -5.86 16.82
N TYR A 922 -5.72 -6.66 16.57
CA TYR A 922 -6.84 -6.89 17.48
C TYR A 922 -6.81 -8.32 18.00
N LEU A 923 -7.15 -8.50 19.27
CA LEU A 923 -7.54 -9.80 19.80
C LEU A 923 -9.00 -10.05 19.40
N ILE A 924 -9.25 -11.20 18.76
CA ILE A 924 -10.59 -11.66 18.44
C ILE A 924 -11.10 -12.51 19.60
N LEU A 925 -12.27 -12.11 20.11
CA LEU A 925 -13.01 -12.78 21.16
C LEU A 925 -13.97 -13.76 20.51
N GLU A 926 -13.92 -15.03 20.92
CA GLU A 926 -14.78 -16.10 20.41
C GLU A 926 -15.84 -16.49 21.45
N ASP A 927 -17.08 -16.65 21.01
CA ASP A 927 -18.22 -17.18 21.79
C ASP A 927 -19.07 -18.08 20.90
N GLU A 928 -19.77 -19.03 21.51
CA GLU A 928 -20.64 -19.97 20.80
C GLU A 928 -21.92 -20.21 21.61
N VAL A 929 -23.07 -20.05 20.95
CA VAL A 929 -24.40 -20.27 21.54
C VAL A 929 -25.16 -21.24 20.65
N ASP A 930 -25.48 -22.42 21.16
CA ASP A 930 -26.27 -23.45 20.46
C ASP A 930 -25.73 -23.77 19.04
N GLY A 931 -24.41 -23.82 18.87
CA GLY A 931 -23.75 -24.06 17.58
C GLY A 931 -23.62 -22.83 16.67
N VAL A 932 -24.06 -21.65 17.12
CA VAL A 932 -23.90 -20.39 16.40
C VAL A 932 -22.68 -19.65 16.96
N HIS A 933 -21.67 -19.47 16.12
CA HIS A 933 -20.48 -18.70 16.47
C HIS A 933 -20.76 -17.19 16.42
N GLN A 934 -20.28 -16.49 17.43
CA GLN A 934 -20.32 -15.03 17.56
C GLN A 934 -19.06 -14.56 18.28
N GLY A 935 -18.82 -13.26 18.32
CA GLY A 935 -17.57 -12.78 18.88
C GLY A 935 -17.40 -11.29 18.77
N GLY A 936 -16.15 -10.84 18.86
CA GLY A 936 -15.84 -9.44 18.70
C GLY A 936 -14.35 -9.17 18.72
N VAL A 937 -13.99 -7.89 18.79
CA VAL A 937 -12.60 -7.44 18.77
C VAL A 937 -12.31 -6.50 19.93
N VAL A 938 -11.10 -6.61 20.47
CA VAL A 938 -10.48 -5.65 21.39
C VAL A 938 -9.09 -5.32 20.85
N PRO A 939 -8.64 -4.05 20.90
CA PRO A 939 -7.32 -3.69 20.41
C PRO A 939 -6.24 -4.31 21.30
N LEU A 940 -5.18 -4.83 20.68
CA LEU A 940 -3.91 -5.07 21.37
C LEU A 940 -3.04 -3.81 21.26
N PRO A 941 -2.11 -3.59 22.20
CA PRO A 941 -1.14 -2.50 22.12
C PRO A 941 -0.05 -2.84 21.08
N ILE A 942 -0.47 -3.05 19.82
CA ILE A 942 0.38 -3.29 18.66
C ILE A 942 -0.22 -2.50 17.50
N LYS A 943 0.52 -1.50 17.01
CA LYS A 943 0.17 -0.68 15.85
C LYS A 943 1.45 -0.37 15.07
N VAL A 944 1.37 -0.41 13.75
CA VAL A 944 2.50 -0.10 12.84
C VAL A 944 2.06 0.97 11.82
N PRO A 945 2.98 1.69 11.15
CA PRO A 945 2.67 2.83 10.30
C PRO A 945 2.27 2.44 8.87
N THR A 946 2.24 1.14 8.58
CA THR A 946 1.90 0.53 7.30
C THR A 946 0.59 -0.25 7.42
N GLY A 947 -0.22 -0.30 6.37
CA GLY A 947 -1.42 -1.15 6.34
C GLY A 947 -1.05 -2.63 6.35
N LEU A 948 -1.36 -3.35 7.43
CA LEU A 948 -1.01 -4.77 7.58
C LEU A 948 -1.80 -5.65 6.60
N MET A 949 -1.08 -6.44 5.80
CA MET A 949 -1.68 -7.40 4.87
C MET A 949 -1.65 -8.82 5.43
N SER A 950 -0.49 -9.25 5.93
CA SER A 950 -0.24 -10.62 6.36
C SER A 950 0.69 -10.67 7.58
N GLY A 951 0.64 -11.77 8.32
CA GLY A 951 1.61 -12.09 9.34
C GLY A 951 1.84 -13.59 9.50
N ARG A 952 2.94 -13.96 10.16
CA ARG A 952 3.29 -15.35 10.50
C ARG A 952 4.01 -15.40 11.84
N PHE A 953 3.74 -16.43 12.62
CA PHE A 953 4.55 -16.76 13.78
C PHE A 953 5.80 -17.50 13.35
N ASN A 954 6.95 -17.06 13.84
CA ASN A 954 8.20 -17.79 13.67
C ASN A 954 8.26 -18.93 14.69
N GLN A 955 8.32 -20.16 14.21
CA GLN A 955 8.32 -21.38 15.04
C GLN A 955 9.63 -21.59 15.84
N THR A 956 10.68 -20.80 15.58
CA THR A 956 11.97 -20.90 16.25
C THR A 956 12.06 -19.97 17.46
N ASP A 957 11.58 -18.73 17.34
CA ASP A 957 11.69 -17.71 18.39
C ASP A 957 10.34 -17.27 19.00
N GLY A 958 9.21 -17.74 18.45
CA GLY A 958 7.86 -17.44 18.92
C GLY A 958 7.36 -16.03 18.60
N SER A 959 8.13 -15.22 17.87
CA SER A 959 7.74 -13.85 17.52
C SER A 959 6.74 -13.82 16.36
N LEU A 960 5.89 -12.80 16.36
CA LEU A 960 4.97 -12.51 15.26
C LEU A 960 5.65 -11.58 14.26
N TYR A 961 5.76 -12.03 13.02
CA TYR A 961 6.23 -11.20 11.91
C TYR A 961 5.04 -10.68 11.12
N LEU A 962 5.10 -9.40 10.75
CA LEU A 962 4.01 -8.66 10.11
C LEU A 962 4.54 -7.96 8.87
N CYS A 963 3.83 -8.01 7.75
CA CYS A 963 4.14 -7.20 6.59
C CYS A 963 2.90 -6.50 6.04
N GLY A 964 3.13 -5.41 5.34
CA GLY A 964 2.06 -4.60 4.81
C GLY A 964 2.47 -3.67 3.69
N LEU A 965 1.45 -3.00 3.15
CA LEU A 965 1.57 -1.98 2.14
C LEU A 965 0.51 -0.89 2.29
N VAL A 966 0.67 0.19 1.53
CA VAL A 966 -0.41 1.15 1.23
C VAL A 966 -0.57 1.24 -0.29
N GLY A 967 -1.83 1.13 -0.73
CA GLY A 967 -2.25 1.06 -2.14
C GLY A 967 -3.73 1.33 -2.36
N TRP A 968 -4.52 1.16 -1.31
CA TRP A 968 -5.93 1.53 -1.19
C TRP A 968 -6.14 2.42 0.03
N SER A 969 -7.39 2.82 0.26
CA SER A 969 -7.80 3.65 1.38
C SER A 969 -7.38 3.07 2.75
N SER A 970 -6.44 3.74 3.41
CA SER A 970 -5.90 3.40 4.73
C SER A 970 -5.65 4.67 5.54
N ASP A 971 -5.64 4.54 6.86
CA ASP A 971 -5.16 5.57 7.78
C ASP A 971 -3.63 5.49 7.96
N ALA A 972 -3.05 4.33 7.64
CA ALA A 972 -1.60 4.11 7.55
C ALA A 972 -1.02 4.84 6.33
N ARG A 973 0.23 5.30 6.44
CA ARG A 973 0.83 6.23 5.46
C ARG A 973 2.15 5.77 4.88
N GLN A 974 2.80 4.77 5.47
CA GLN A 974 4.04 4.21 4.94
C GLN A 974 3.69 3.20 3.83
N ASP A 975 4.26 3.39 2.64
CA ASP A 975 3.98 2.56 1.45
C ASP A 975 4.15 1.05 1.69
N GLY A 976 5.06 0.65 2.57
CA GLY A 976 5.34 -0.74 2.89
C GLY A 976 6.26 -0.88 4.11
N GLY A 977 6.14 -2.00 4.81
CA GLY A 977 6.90 -2.27 6.03
C GLY A 977 6.89 -3.74 6.42
N LEU A 978 7.95 -4.16 7.11
CA LEU A 978 8.14 -5.49 7.66
C LEU A 978 8.55 -5.35 9.13
N TYR A 979 7.81 -6.01 10.02
CA TYR A 979 7.95 -5.82 11.46
C TYR A 979 8.07 -7.16 12.18
N ARG A 980 8.85 -7.19 13.26
CA ARG A 980 8.90 -8.28 14.23
C ARG A 980 8.30 -7.81 15.55
N VAL A 981 7.38 -8.61 16.09
CA VAL A 981 6.71 -8.37 17.37
C VAL A 981 7.05 -9.51 18.33
N THR A 982 7.79 -9.20 19.38
CA THR A 982 8.19 -10.16 20.42
C THR A 982 7.43 -9.87 21.71
N PRO A 983 6.76 -10.85 22.34
CA PRO A 983 6.12 -10.65 23.63
C PRO A 983 7.16 -10.42 24.73
N LEU A 984 6.94 -9.41 25.58
CA LEU A 984 7.75 -9.12 26.76
C LEU A 984 7.03 -9.51 28.07
N GLY A 985 5.72 -9.73 28.01
CA GLY A 985 4.84 -9.96 29.15
C GLY A 985 4.22 -8.66 29.68
N GLY A 986 3.30 -8.71 30.65
CA GLY A 986 2.72 -7.49 31.22
C GLY A 986 1.73 -6.75 30.30
N LEU A 987 0.81 -7.50 29.68
CA LEU A 987 -0.31 -6.94 28.91
C LEU A 987 -1.08 -5.89 29.73
N PRO A 988 -1.53 -4.78 29.12
CA PRO A 988 -2.45 -3.87 29.79
C PRO A 988 -3.75 -4.58 30.18
N PRO A 989 -4.51 -4.03 31.13
CA PRO A 989 -5.82 -4.57 31.46
C PRO A 989 -6.75 -4.62 30.24
N LEU A 990 -7.19 -5.79 29.82
CA LEU A 990 -8.06 -5.95 28.65
C LEU A 990 -9.04 -7.15 28.80
N PRO A 991 -10.21 -7.10 28.16
CA PRO A 991 -11.14 -8.22 28.11
C PRO A 991 -10.55 -9.37 27.28
N LEU A 992 -10.54 -10.57 27.84
CA LEU A 992 -10.13 -11.80 27.15
C LEU A 992 -11.31 -12.60 26.61
N GLU A 993 -12.50 -12.40 27.17
CA GLU A 993 -13.74 -13.07 26.76
C GLU A 993 -14.92 -12.16 27.03
N VAL A 994 -15.94 -12.23 26.17
CA VAL A 994 -17.24 -11.63 26.44
C VAL A 994 -18.35 -12.61 26.06
N GLN A 995 -19.28 -12.86 26.98
CA GLN A 995 -20.44 -13.73 26.77
C GLN A 995 -21.73 -12.93 26.89
N ALA A 996 -22.59 -13.05 25.86
CA ALA A 996 -23.94 -12.52 25.90
C ALA A 996 -24.89 -13.53 26.56
N VAL A 997 -25.50 -13.13 27.66
CA VAL A 997 -26.36 -13.98 28.50
C VAL A 997 -27.78 -13.42 28.53
N SER A 998 -28.74 -14.20 29.00
CA SER A 998 -30.17 -13.84 28.96
C SER A 998 -30.51 -12.51 29.68
N ASP A 999 -29.67 -12.06 30.60
CA ASP A 999 -29.87 -10.85 31.42
C ASP A 999 -28.68 -9.88 31.41
N GLY A 1000 -27.85 -9.93 30.35
CA GLY A 1000 -26.80 -8.94 30.07
C GLY A 1000 -25.52 -9.49 29.45
N LEU A 1001 -24.38 -8.96 29.89
CA LEU A 1001 -23.05 -9.28 29.37
C LEU A 1001 -22.11 -9.70 30.50
N VAL A 1002 -21.27 -10.71 30.27
CA VAL A 1002 -20.22 -11.13 31.19
C VAL A 1002 -18.87 -10.98 30.51
N LEU A 1003 -18.02 -10.11 31.04
CA LEU A 1003 -16.66 -9.88 30.53
C LEU A 1003 -15.64 -10.53 31.48
N SER A 1004 -14.66 -11.25 30.95
CA SER A 1004 -13.50 -11.78 31.68
C SER A 1004 -12.25 -10.96 31.36
N PHE A 1005 -11.47 -10.56 32.36
CA PHE A 1005 -10.27 -9.72 32.19
C PHE A 1005 -8.97 -10.46 32.55
N ASN A 1006 -7.87 -10.06 31.91
CA ASN A 1006 -6.52 -10.54 32.21
C ASN A 1006 -5.98 -10.06 33.57
N GLU A 1007 -6.62 -9.07 34.20
CA GLU A 1007 -6.31 -8.56 35.54
C GLU A 1007 -7.55 -8.37 36.44
N PRO A 1008 -7.40 -8.38 37.78
CA PRO A 1008 -8.51 -8.07 38.69
C PRO A 1008 -8.92 -6.59 38.64
N LEU A 1009 -10.22 -6.32 38.48
CA LEU A 1009 -10.80 -4.98 38.55
C LEU A 1009 -10.87 -4.44 39.99
N ASP A 1010 -10.76 -3.13 40.15
CA ASP A 1010 -11.10 -2.45 41.41
C ASP A 1010 -12.60 -2.32 41.63
N ARG A 1011 -13.00 -2.10 42.90
CA ARG A 1011 -14.41 -2.20 43.33
C ARG A 1011 -15.29 -1.13 42.69
N GLU A 1012 -14.68 0.02 42.38
CA GLU A 1012 -15.27 1.13 41.67
C GLU A 1012 -15.78 0.73 40.27
N ALA A 1013 -15.27 -0.36 39.67
CA ALA A 1013 -15.81 -0.90 38.43
C ALA A 1013 -17.28 -1.37 38.54
N GLU A 1014 -17.84 -1.52 39.76
CA GLU A 1014 -19.26 -1.81 39.98
C GLU A 1014 -20.17 -0.58 39.72
N GLU A 1015 -19.59 0.61 39.52
CA GLU A 1015 -20.32 1.83 39.18
C GLU A 1015 -20.85 1.80 37.74
N VAL A 1016 -22.17 1.90 37.58
CA VAL A 1016 -22.84 1.86 36.26
C VAL A 1016 -22.33 2.93 35.31
N GLY A 1017 -22.01 4.13 35.80
CA GLY A 1017 -21.57 5.25 34.97
C GLY A 1017 -20.20 5.07 34.29
N ARG A 1018 -19.47 4.00 34.63
CA ARG A 1018 -18.18 3.64 34.02
C ARG A 1018 -18.31 2.74 32.79
N TRP A 1019 -19.54 2.37 32.44
CA TRP A 1019 -19.85 1.47 31.34
C TRP A 1019 -20.87 2.12 30.41
N ASN A 1020 -20.52 2.24 29.14
CA ASN A 1020 -21.43 2.63 28.09
C ASN A 1020 -21.63 1.45 27.14
N VAL A 1021 -22.88 1.12 26.83
CA VAL A 1021 -23.20 0.04 25.91
C VAL A 1021 -24.18 0.54 24.86
N GLU A 1022 -23.74 0.55 23.61
CA GLU A 1022 -24.56 0.87 22.44
C GLU A 1022 -24.72 -0.36 21.55
N ALA A 1023 -25.84 -0.46 20.83
CA ALA A 1023 -26.10 -1.56 19.93
C ALA A 1023 -26.93 -1.13 18.71
N TRP A 1024 -26.64 -1.73 17.57
CA TRP A 1024 -27.31 -1.43 16.29
C TRP A 1024 -27.23 -2.62 15.33
N ASN A 1025 -28.02 -2.52 14.27
CA ASN A 1025 -28.09 -3.45 13.15
C ASN A 1025 -27.70 -2.74 11.85
N TYR A 1026 -27.54 -3.51 10.79
CA TYR A 1026 -27.24 -3.03 9.45
C TYR A 1026 -28.26 -3.52 8.43
N LEU A 1027 -28.37 -2.81 7.32
CA LEU A 1027 -29.20 -3.18 6.17
C LEU A 1027 -28.36 -3.92 5.13
N TRP A 1028 -28.68 -5.20 4.92
CA TRP A 1028 -28.13 -5.94 3.79
C TRP A 1028 -28.79 -5.49 2.48
N SER A 1029 -28.04 -4.75 1.67
CA SER A 1029 -28.52 -4.18 0.41
C SER A 1029 -27.38 -3.98 -0.57
N GLU A 1030 -27.71 -3.71 -1.83
CA GLU A 1030 -26.75 -3.35 -2.86
C GLU A 1030 -26.01 -2.03 -2.59
N ARG A 1031 -26.52 -1.17 -1.69
CA ARG A 1031 -25.86 0.11 -1.39
C ARG A 1031 -24.46 -0.12 -0.83
N TYR A 1032 -23.57 0.85 -1.06
CA TYR A 1032 -22.25 0.84 -0.43
C TYR A 1032 -22.41 1.06 1.08
N GLY A 1033 -22.11 0.02 1.87
CA GLY A 1033 -22.23 0.05 3.32
C GLY A 1033 -23.68 0.18 3.81
N SER A 1034 -23.84 0.47 5.10
CA SER A 1034 -25.13 0.69 5.73
C SER A 1034 -25.05 1.79 6.78
N PRO A 1035 -26.10 2.63 6.92
CA PRO A 1035 -26.25 3.40 8.15
C PRO A 1035 -26.43 2.46 9.36
N ASP A 1036 -26.14 2.96 10.55
CA ASP A 1036 -26.48 2.29 11.80
C ASP A 1036 -28.00 2.28 11.97
N ILE A 1037 -28.60 1.12 12.24
CA ILE A 1037 -30.05 0.97 12.46
C ILE A 1037 -30.33 0.58 13.91
N LYS A 1038 -31.30 1.23 14.55
CA LYS A 1038 -31.69 0.88 15.91
C LYS A 1038 -32.19 -0.56 16.00
N LEU A 1039 -32.06 -1.18 17.17
CA LEU A 1039 -32.54 -2.56 17.39
C LEU A 1039 -34.06 -2.66 17.28
N ALA A 1040 -34.78 -1.60 17.69
CA ALA A 1040 -36.23 -1.52 17.62
C ALA A 1040 -36.67 -0.72 16.38
N GLY A 1041 -37.02 -1.44 15.31
CA GLY A 1041 -37.53 -0.87 14.06
C GLY A 1041 -36.44 -0.44 13.08
N ASP A 1042 -36.84 0.24 12.00
CA ASP A 1042 -35.95 0.55 10.86
C ASP A 1042 -35.42 2.00 10.89
N GLN A 1043 -35.29 2.58 12.09
CA GLN A 1043 -34.82 3.96 12.25
C GLN A 1043 -33.29 4.01 12.31
N GLU A 1044 -32.71 4.97 11.61
CA GLU A 1044 -31.28 5.27 11.69
C GLU A 1044 -30.86 5.71 13.10
N GLY A 1045 -29.68 5.27 13.52
CA GLY A 1045 -29.04 5.55 14.80
C GLY A 1045 -28.80 4.29 15.64
N ARG A 1046 -28.26 4.51 16.85
CA ARG A 1046 -27.88 3.45 17.79
C ARG A 1046 -28.87 3.35 18.95
N SER A 1047 -28.95 2.18 19.56
CA SER A 1047 -29.77 1.91 20.75
C SER A 1047 -28.87 1.86 21.97
N ILE A 1048 -29.22 2.59 23.04
CA ILE A 1048 -28.49 2.54 24.31
C ILE A 1048 -28.99 1.33 25.11
N MET A 1049 -28.09 0.44 25.47
CA MET A 1049 -28.38 -0.73 26.30
C MET A 1049 -28.19 -0.35 27.77
N SER A 1050 -29.29 -0.17 28.50
CA SER A 1050 -29.27 0.34 29.88
C SER A 1050 -28.69 -0.68 30.86
N VAL A 1051 -27.44 -0.48 31.28
CA VAL A 1051 -26.82 -1.21 32.40
C VAL A 1051 -27.50 -0.80 33.72
N LYS A 1052 -28.12 -1.75 34.43
CA LYS A 1052 -28.84 -1.50 35.70
C LYS A 1052 -27.99 -1.70 36.94
N SER A 1053 -27.06 -2.64 36.88
CA SER A 1053 -26.08 -2.89 37.93
C SER A 1053 -24.89 -3.64 37.37
N VAL A 1054 -23.70 -3.43 37.92
CA VAL A 1054 -22.51 -4.23 37.63
C VAL A 1054 -22.14 -5.01 38.88
N ARG A 1055 -21.72 -6.27 38.72
CA ARG A 1055 -21.21 -7.10 39.81
C ARG A 1055 -19.95 -7.82 39.41
N LEU A 1056 -18.98 -7.83 40.31
CA LEU A 1056 -17.72 -8.54 40.10
C LEU A 1056 -17.76 -9.97 40.66
N SER A 1057 -17.01 -10.87 40.03
CA SER A 1057 -16.70 -12.18 40.60
C SER A 1057 -15.85 -12.05 41.87
N PRO A 1058 -15.76 -13.10 42.72
CA PRO A 1058 -14.96 -13.05 43.95
C PRO A 1058 -13.47 -12.73 43.74
N ASP A 1059 -12.89 -13.19 42.63
CA ASP A 1059 -11.51 -12.87 42.22
C ASP A 1059 -11.38 -11.54 41.48
N ARG A 1060 -12.51 -10.85 41.25
CA ARG A 1060 -12.64 -9.59 40.51
C ARG A 1060 -12.15 -9.65 39.07
N ARG A 1061 -12.04 -10.83 38.47
CA ARG A 1061 -11.62 -11.00 37.06
C ARG A 1061 -12.78 -11.09 36.09
N LYS A 1062 -14.03 -11.16 36.57
CA LYS A 1062 -15.23 -11.11 35.75
C LYS A 1062 -16.14 -9.97 36.20
N ALA A 1063 -16.72 -9.27 35.24
CA ALA A 1063 -17.77 -8.28 35.47
C ALA A 1063 -19.05 -8.71 34.74
N TRP A 1064 -20.15 -8.81 35.48
CA TRP A 1064 -21.49 -8.98 34.89
C TRP A 1064 -22.21 -7.65 34.85
N LEU A 1065 -22.47 -7.16 33.64
CA LEU A 1065 -23.28 -5.98 33.35
C LEU A 1065 -24.72 -6.45 33.23
N ASN A 1066 -25.55 -6.19 34.23
CA ASN A 1066 -26.96 -6.55 34.18
C ASN A 1066 -27.72 -5.61 33.24
N ILE A 1067 -28.20 -6.15 32.13
CA ILE A 1067 -29.03 -5.47 31.14
C ILE A 1067 -30.31 -6.30 31.02
N PRO A 1068 -31.38 -5.98 31.77
CA PRO A 1068 -32.57 -6.83 31.83
C PRO A 1068 -33.27 -7.05 30.49
N ASP A 1069 -33.17 -6.07 29.58
CA ASP A 1069 -33.76 -6.11 28.25
C ASP A 1069 -32.71 -6.52 27.18
N MET A 1070 -31.79 -7.42 27.55
CA MET A 1070 -30.74 -7.91 26.64
C MET A 1070 -31.36 -8.59 25.41
N THR A 1071 -30.81 -8.30 24.24
CA THR A 1071 -31.25 -8.85 22.95
C THR A 1071 -30.05 -9.04 22.03
N THR A 1072 -30.25 -9.73 20.91
CA THR A 1072 -29.27 -9.86 19.83
C THR A 1072 -29.07 -8.56 19.08
N ALA A 1073 -27.88 -8.35 18.51
CA ALA A 1073 -27.54 -7.22 17.67
C ALA A 1073 -26.42 -7.62 16.69
N MET A 1074 -26.46 -7.12 15.45
CA MET A 1074 -25.32 -7.28 14.54
C MET A 1074 -24.07 -6.63 15.12
N GLN A 1075 -24.24 -5.48 15.79
CA GLN A 1075 -23.15 -4.77 16.45
C GLN A 1075 -23.54 -4.32 17.86
N MET A 1076 -22.64 -4.53 18.81
CA MET A 1076 -22.62 -3.91 20.14
C MET A 1076 -21.26 -3.30 20.40
N GLN A 1077 -21.24 -2.08 20.94
CA GLN A 1077 -20.04 -1.40 21.42
C GLN A 1077 -20.13 -1.29 22.94
N ILE A 1078 -19.09 -1.74 23.63
CA ILE A 1078 -18.91 -1.51 25.06
C ILE A 1078 -17.72 -0.56 25.21
N ASP A 1079 -17.95 0.66 25.68
CA ASP A 1079 -16.90 1.58 26.08
C ASP A 1079 -16.82 1.62 27.60
N TYR A 1080 -15.61 1.64 28.15
CA TYR A 1080 -15.43 1.62 29.60
C TYR A 1080 -14.23 2.46 30.07
N VAL A 1081 -14.32 2.97 31.29
CA VAL A 1081 -13.21 3.60 32.03
C VAL A 1081 -13.13 2.97 33.41
N LEU A 1082 -12.22 2.00 33.56
CA LEU A 1082 -12.20 1.07 34.69
C LEU A 1082 -10.90 1.17 35.47
N PRO A 1083 -10.95 1.15 36.81
CA PRO A 1083 -9.75 1.14 37.61
C PRO A 1083 -9.18 -0.26 37.78
N PHE A 1084 -7.86 -0.37 37.60
CA PHE A 1084 -7.04 -1.55 37.86
C PHE A 1084 -5.85 -1.17 38.74
N SER A 1085 -5.73 -1.78 39.91
CA SER A 1085 -4.65 -1.50 40.87
C SER A 1085 -4.47 0.00 41.17
N GLY A 1086 -5.58 0.75 41.24
CA GLY A 1086 -5.63 2.18 41.53
C GLY A 1086 -5.39 3.11 40.33
N ARG A 1087 -5.31 2.59 39.10
CA ARG A 1087 -5.14 3.39 37.87
C ARG A 1087 -6.34 3.22 36.95
N GLU A 1088 -6.85 4.31 36.37
CA GLU A 1088 -7.92 4.23 35.38
C GLU A 1088 -7.37 3.75 34.03
N HIS A 1089 -8.14 2.89 33.37
CA HIS A 1089 -7.86 2.39 32.04
C HIS A 1089 -9.11 2.54 31.18
N GLU A 1090 -8.96 3.25 30.07
CA GLU A 1090 -9.98 3.40 29.04
C GLU A 1090 -9.80 2.31 27.98
N GLY A 1091 -10.90 1.73 27.53
CA GLY A 1091 -10.88 0.76 26.45
C GLY A 1091 -12.27 0.44 25.95
N PHE A 1092 -12.32 -0.45 24.97
CA PHE A 1092 -13.58 -0.90 24.41
C PHE A 1092 -13.57 -2.37 24.00
N ALA A 1093 -14.76 -2.94 23.86
CA ALA A 1093 -15.00 -4.20 23.17
C ALA A 1093 -16.10 -4.02 22.12
N HIS A 1094 -15.83 -4.47 20.89
CA HIS A 1094 -16.72 -4.34 19.76
C HIS A 1094 -17.22 -5.72 19.33
N LEU A 1095 -18.50 -6.01 19.56
CA LEU A 1095 -19.03 -7.37 19.58
C LEU A 1095 -20.21 -7.56 18.63
N THR A 1096 -20.42 -8.79 18.20
CA THR A 1096 -21.62 -9.27 17.51
C THR A 1096 -22.32 -10.29 18.38
N VAL A 1097 -23.65 -10.18 18.47
CA VAL A 1097 -24.47 -11.06 19.31
C VAL A 1097 -25.60 -11.63 18.47
N HIS A 1098 -25.43 -12.87 17.99
CA HIS A 1098 -26.42 -13.64 17.24
C HIS A 1098 -27.36 -14.45 18.14
N GLY A 1099 -26.92 -14.78 19.35
CA GLY A 1099 -27.66 -15.57 20.34
C GLY A 1099 -27.25 -15.23 21.77
N LEU A 1100 -28.09 -15.63 22.73
CA LEU A 1100 -27.87 -15.43 24.16
C LEU A 1100 -27.78 -16.79 24.86
N HIS A 1101 -26.77 -17.00 25.70
CA HIS A 1101 -26.73 -18.17 26.58
C HIS A 1101 -27.97 -18.16 27.51
N ASP A 1102 -28.71 -19.27 27.59
CA ASP A 1102 -29.91 -19.43 28.44
C ASP A 1102 -29.54 -19.63 29.93
N VAL A 1103 -28.79 -18.68 30.47
CA VAL A 1103 -28.37 -18.62 31.87
C VAL A 1103 -28.27 -17.16 32.30
N SER A 1104 -28.52 -16.88 33.57
CA SER A 1104 -28.25 -15.55 34.14
C SER A 1104 -26.74 -15.32 34.25
N GLY A 1105 -26.24 -14.15 33.87
CA GLY A 1105 -24.84 -13.76 34.02
C GLY A 1105 -24.37 -13.77 35.47
N ARG A 1106 -25.29 -13.56 36.42
CA ARG A 1106 -24.98 -13.70 37.85
C ARG A 1106 -24.47 -15.10 38.20
N SER A 1107 -24.96 -16.14 37.53
CA SER A 1107 -24.53 -17.52 37.76
C SER A 1107 -23.10 -17.79 37.27
N LYS A 1108 -22.66 -17.06 36.23
CA LYS A 1108 -21.31 -17.15 35.64
C LYS A 1108 -20.22 -16.48 36.48
N LEU A 1109 -20.59 -15.76 37.55
CA LEU A 1109 -19.64 -15.15 38.49
C LEU A 1109 -19.11 -16.12 39.56
N VAL A 1110 -19.66 -17.34 39.66
CA VAL A 1110 -19.31 -18.31 40.71
C VAL A 1110 -18.41 -19.40 40.13
N LYS A 1111 -17.13 -19.36 40.53
CA LYS A 1111 -16.02 -20.29 40.21
C LYS A 1111 -16.20 -21.21 39.01
#